data_AF-A0A5D3B4T5-F1
#
_entry.id   AF-A0A5D3B4T5-F1
#
_cell.length_a   1.000
_cell.length_b   1.000
_cell.length_c   1.000
_cell.angle_alpha   90.00
_cell.angle_beta   90.00
_cell.angle_gamma   90.00
#
_symmetry.space_group_name_H-M   'P 1'
#
loop_
_entity.id
_entity.type
_entity.pdbx_description
1 polymer ?
#
loop_
_entity_poly.entity_id
_entity_poly.type
_entity_poly.pdbx_seq_one_letter_code
_entity_poly.pdbx_strand_id
1 'polypeptide(L)'
;MAPSDPTYAPVAANDASPDLNASPNPNRDSAFVDPEAANLLGRPDSTFMPAPSLMSRDSTRNSITLVGGSPSLGQGDHRDSWASGAALNPSEGARGNAGSSNLANSAPWGANSRLSSDEDDDEQGHITPAVAAIGTGLGAGAVGEKRWAQVDENESQKRSRKWLWAALIVGALAVIALAVGLGVGLTRNNSKGSNSNLAAAGDNGSSSASSTATGSAAAASASATSSAATSGTYGSLITLEDGSTMTYDNEFGGTWVWDEANPFNNSAKCNSWTPALSEDWTWGKDIAFGVNLEPFIVPGLYEKYANGTAGTAVDEYTLSQNMGDNLTKAMTEHYDTFITERDFAEIAAAGLNWIRLPIGFWSIETWDDEPYLEGVSWQYVLKAIKWARKYGLRINLDLHNVPGSENGWNHSGRLGTINWLKGVMGLANAQRSLDYIRTITQFIVQEQYTDVIPLWSFINEPNGNGIGKEVIGSFYLEVHDMIRDITGYGKGNGPHLAMHDGFLGVSSWYDYLPGADRMVLDQHSYMVFQDQPSGTLDDLKKMPCQWWASGTNTTSNSFGPTIAGETSAAWNDCGKWINNVGAGQRYDGTYEGYSDKALGSCDYWNDYTQWNQSTVDALNHFMLGTMDAMQNFFFWTWKIGNSTDVDVPQPNPFWHYRLGLEHGWMPKDPRTAAGTCLADGVTENSFNGTYGHDWVYGAEKGDIASSDSSSWPWPPATFTNVPSASMSKLPQYTQTGTPITASAPTFTTPGSSATIDAGNGWANANANTRSAYAEISGCSYQPEYSAMDLAIPSSACGAGMTQAEKRSEAVPTAAPARRDSSRR
;
A
#
# COMPACT_ATOMS: atom_id res chain seq x y z
N MET A 1 46.59 -10.81 14.55
CA MET A 1 46.20 -9.53 13.91
C MET A 1 44.75 -9.65 13.56
N ALA A 2 43.89 -8.86 14.19
CA ALA A 2 42.44 -8.84 13.97
C ALA A 2 42.06 -7.44 13.46
N PRO A 3 41.10 -7.29 12.53
CA PRO A 3 40.52 -5.99 12.18
C PRO A 3 39.64 -5.47 13.32
N SER A 4 39.51 -4.15 13.39
CA SER A 4 38.85 -3.42 14.48
C SER A 4 37.38 -3.09 14.20
N ASP A 5 36.53 -3.26 15.21
CA ASP A 5 35.18 -2.69 15.29
C ASP A 5 35.19 -1.14 15.24
N PRO A 6 34.24 -0.51 14.54
CA PRO A 6 33.91 0.91 14.71
C PRO A 6 32.75 1.07 15.71
N THR A 7 33.06 1.14 17.01
CA THR A 7 32.05 1.47 18.03
C THR A 7 31.68 2.96 17.99
N TYR A 8 30.39 3.25 17.89
CA TYR A 8 29.81 4.59 18.00
C TYR A 8 30.18 5.24 19.34
N ALA A 9 30.80 6.42 19.31
CA ALA A 9 31.17 7.18 20.51
C ALA A 9 30.48 8.57 20.45
N PRO A 10 29.59 8.90 21.40
CA PRO A 10 28.93 10.20 21.41
C PRO A 10 29.93 11.31 21.80
N VAL A 11 29.92 12.40 21.04
CA VAL A 11 30.74 13.58 21.32
C VAL A 11 30.13 14.35 22.49
N ALA A 12 30.84 14.41 23.62
CA ALA A 12 30.42 15.21 24.76
C ALA A 12 30.63 16.71 24.49
N ALA A 13 29.55 17.49 24.56
CA ALA A 13 29.61 18.94 24.65
C ALA A 13 29.54 19.37 26.12
N ASN A 14 30.57 20.08 26.60
CA ASN A 14 30.63 20.59 27.96
C ASN A 14 30.06 22.01 28.09
N ASP A 15 29.40 22.21 29.23
CA ASP A 15 29.26 23.45 30.02
C ASP A 15 28.21 24.53 29.65
N ALA A 16 27.70 25.09 30.76
CA ALA A 16 26.95 26.35 30.94
C ALA A 16 25.45 26.39 30.56
N SER A 17 24.62 25.83 31.45
CA SER A 17 23.28 26.38 31.71
C SER A 17 23.36 27.82 32.22
N PRO A 18 22.38 28.68 31.87
CA PRO A 18 21.63 29.34 32.95
C PRO A 18 20.11 29.37 32.74
N ASP A 19 19.41 29.08 33.84
CA ASP A 19 18.05 29.47 34.27
C ASP A 19 16.88 29.67 33.28
N LEU A 20 15.79 28.97 33.59
CA LEU A 20 14.46 29.15 33.02
C LEU A 20 13.72 30.30 33.74
N ASN A 21 13.49 31.43 33.07
CA ASN A 21 12.26 32.26 33.19
C ASN A 21 12.39 33.59 32.41
N ALA A 22 11.96 33.60 31.14
CA ALA A 22 11.67 34.84 30.41
C ALA A 22 10.61 34.59 29.32
N SER A 23 9.42 35.19 29.47
CA SER A 23 8.37 35.20 28.45
C SER A 23 8.73 36.16 27.31
N PRO A 24 8.62 35.75 26.02
CA PRO A 24 8.81 36.65 24.89
C PRO A 24 7.48 37.21 24.34
N ASN A 25 7.21 38.45 24.76
CA ASN A 25 6.59 39.55 24.01
C ASN A 25 6.10 39.25 22.54
N PRO A 26 4.80 39.41 22.23
CA PRO A 26 4.20 39.06 20.92
C PRO A 26 4.34 40.19 19.88
N ASN A 27 5.54 40.74 19.69
CA ASN A 27 5.82 41.70 18.61
C ASN A 27 7.31 41.70 18.28
N ARG A 28 7.69 40.92 17.27
CA ARG A 28 9.02 41.03 16.65
C ARG A 28 8.97 40.64 15.18
N ASP A 29 8.85 41.65 14.32
CA ASP A 29 9.05 41.50 12.88
C ASP A 29 10.43 40.88 12.61
N SER A 30 10.45 39.82 11.81
CA SER A 30 11.68 39.19 11.31
C SER A 30 11.49 38.81 9.85
N ALA A 31 11.63 39.81 8.97
CA ALA A 31 11.80 39.59 7.54
C ALA A 31 13.18 38.97 7.28
N PHE A 32 13.23 37.63 7.28
CA PHE A 32 14.38 36.85 6.83
C PHE A 32 13.90 35.64 6.03
N VAL A 33 14.15 35.69 4.72
CA VAL A 33 14.15 34.59 3.73
C VAL A 33 13.26 33.39 4.08
N ASP A 34 12.00 33.50 3.66
CA ASP A 34 11.01 32.44 3.70
C ASP A 34 11.35 31.33 2.66
N PRO A 35 11.56 30.06 3.09
CA PRO A 35 11.74 28.92 2.19
C PRO A 35 10.45 28.44 1.51
N GLU A 36 9.25 28.83 2.00
CA GLU A 36 7.95 28.36 1.51
C GLU A 36 7.60 28.92 0.12
N ALA A 37 8.29 29.96 -0.34
CA ALA A 37 8.12 30.54 -1.68
C ALA A 37 8.46 29.56 -2.84
N ALA A 38 9.14 28.45 -2.55
CA ALA A 38 9.42 27.38 -3.51
C ALA A 38 8.43 26.20 -3.33
N ASN A 39 7.27 26.29 -4.00
CA ASN A 39 6.20 25.28 -4.05
C ASN A 39 6.69 23.81 -4.16
N LEU A 40 6.95 23.16 -3.03
CA LEU A 40 7.50 21.79 -2.92
C LEU A 40 6.62 20.84 -2.09
N LEU A 41 5.43 21.28 -1.72
CA LEU A 41 4.35 20.46 -1.16
C LEU A 41 3.13 20.58 -2.08
N GLY A 42 2.29 19.53 -2.12
CA GLY A 42 1.19 19.40 -3.08
C GLY A 42 0.34 20.67 -3.19
N ARG A 43 0.27 21.25 -4.40
CA ARG A 43 -0.33 22.56 -4.66
C ARG A 43 -1.78 22.67 -4.14
N PRO A 44 -2.09 23.64 -3.25
CA PRO A 44 -3.47 23.88 -2.79
C PRO A 44 -4.45 24.33 -3.88
N ASP A 45 -3.96 24.72 -5.05
CA ASP A 45 -4.74 25.10 -6.24
C ASP A 45 -4.75 24.02 -7.35
N SER A 46 -4.20 22.81 -7.08
CA SER A 46 -4.26 21.71 -8.03
C SER A 46 -5.70 21.21 -8.21
N THR A 47 -6.23 21.35 -9.44
CA THR A 47 -7.56 20.85 -9.82
C THR A 47 -7.56 19.35 -10.16
N PHE A 48 -6.46 18.66 -9.89
CA PHE A 48 -6.24 17.24 -10.16
C PHE A 48 -5.60 16.58 -8.95
N MET A 49 -6.20 15.46 -8.51
CA MET A 49 -5.87 14.79 -7.26
C MET A 49 -4.54 14.02 -7.34
N PRO A 50 -3.75 13.93 -6.25
CA PRO A 50 -2.63 12.99 -6.18
C PRO A 50 -3.12 11.53 -6.24
N ALA A 51 -2.23 10.64 -6.69
CA ALA A 51 -2.25 9.17 -6.61
C ALA A 51 -3.57 8.40 -6.87
N PRO A 52 -4.14 8.41 -8.09
CA PRO A 52 -4.85 7.22 -8.58
C PRO A 52 -3.83 6.12 -8.92
N SER A 53 -4.04 4.89 -8.43
CA SER A 53 -3.13 3.76 -8.68
C SER A 53 -3.66 2.78 -9.75
N LEU A 54 -3.16 1.54 -9.74
CA LEU A 54 -3.20 0.62 -10.88
C LEU A 54 -4.60 0.06 -11.19
N MET A 55 -5.12 0.41 -12.37
CA MET A 55 -6.45 0.06 -12.94
C MET A 55 -7.60 1.00 -12.51
N SER A 56 -8.16 1.92 -13.33
CA SER A 56 -9.62 2.08 -13.57
C SER A 56 -10.06 3.24 -14.54
N ARG A 57 -10.79 2.95 -15.63
CA ARG A 57 -11.17 3.98 -16.64
C ARG A 57 -12.36 4.86 -16.19
N ASP A 58 -12.17 6.18 -16.14
CA ASP A 58 -13.30 7.14 -16.11
C ASP A 58 -13.70 7.61 -17.53
N SER A 59 -14.95 8.05 -17.66
CA SER A 59 -15.40 8.97 -18.70
C SER A 59 -16.59 9.81 -18.20
N THR A 60 -16.35 10.83 -17.37
CA THR A 60 -17.42 11.70 -16.84
C THR A 60 -17.26 13.20 -17.11
N ARG A 61 -17.28 13.61 -18.39
CA ARG A 61 -17.75 14.98 -18.78
C ARG A 61 -18.58 15.00 -20.06
N ASN A 62 -19.89 14.76 -19.94
CA ASN A 62 -20.93 15.54 -20.64
C ASN A 62 -22.35 15.07 -20.30
N SER A 63 -23.02 15.74 -19.35
CA SER A 63 -24.49 15.72 -19.25
C SER A 63 -25.01 17.01 -18.62
N ILE A 64 -25.20 18.05 -19.44
CA ILE A 64 -26.06 19.18 -19.09
C ILE A 64 -27.53 18.75 -19.16
N THR A 65 -28.28 19.18 -18.16
CA THR A 65 -29.69 18.90 -17.90
C THR A 65 -30.62 19.27 -19.07
N LEU A 66 -31.61 18.41 -19.36
CA LEU A 66 -32.88 18.84 -19.98
C LEU A 66 -34.06 17.89 -19.68
N VAL A 67 -34.68 18.13 -18.52
CA VAL A 67 -36.12 18.06 -18.21
C VAL A 67 -37.02 17.09 -19.02
N GLY A 68 -37.66 16.13 -18.32
CA GLY A 68 -39.11 15.93 -18.47
C GLY A 68 -39.66 14.49 -18.57
N GLY A 69 -40.39 14.06 -17.51
CA GLY A 69 -41.61 13.25 -17.67
C GLY A 69 -41.51 11.72 -17.76
N SER A 70 -41.79 11.04 -16.64
CA SER A 70 -42.43 9.70 -16.63
C SER A 70 -43.89 9.80 -17.18
N PRO A 71 -44.59 8.69 -17.60
CA PRO A 71 -44.47 7.34 -17.02
C PRO A 71 -44.76 6.08 -17.89
N SER A 72 -44.45 4.93 -17.26
CA SER A 72 -45.19 3.64 -17.25
C SER A 72 -45.14 2.62 -18.42
N LEU A 73 -44.83 1.38 -18.00
CA LEU A 73 -45.43 0.07 -18.36
C LEU A 73 -45.45 -0.39 -19.83
N GLY A 74 -44.88 -1.57 -20.11
CA GLY A 74 -45.29 -2.38 -21.26
C GLY A 74 -44.31 -3.49 -21.68
N GLN A 75 -44.82 -4.71 -21.76
CA GLN A 75 -44.19 -5.94 -22.25
C GLN A 75 -43.47 -5.83 -23.62
N GLY A 76 -42.45 -6.67 -23.80
CA GLY A 76 -42.43 -7.64 -24.91
C GLY A 76 -41.60 -7.33 -26.17
N ASP A 77 -40.80 -8.33 -26.53
CA ASP A 77 -40.44 -8.78 -27.89
C ASP A 77 -39.66 -7.86 -28.87
N HIS A 78 -38.45 -8.35 -29.18
CA HIS A 78 -37.87 -8.51 -30.53
C HIS A 78 -37.74 -7.29 -31.48
N ARG A 79 -36.48 -6.90 -31.76
CA ARG A 79 -35.75 -6.98 -33.08
C ARG A 79 -34.48 -6.13 -33.01
N ASP A 80 -33.31 -6.65 -33.38
CA ASP A 80 -32.82 -6.88 -34.75
C ASP A 80 -32.79 -5.64 -35.67
N SER A 81 -31.65 -4.95 -35.63
CA SER A 81 -30.69 -4.89 -36.75
C SER A 81 -30.93 -3.91 -37.94
N TRP A 82 -29.80 -3.47 -38.53
CA TRP A 82 -29.59 -2.59 -39.71
C TRP A 82 -29.97 -1.09 -39.54
N ALA A 83 -29.06 -0.10 -39.63
CA ALA A 83 -27.92 0.22 -40.52
C ALA A 83 -28.28 1.10 -41.74
N SER A 84 -27.61 2.26 -41.82
CA SER A 84 -27.23 3.04 -43.03
C SER A 84 -28.33 3.50 -44.02
N GLY A 85 -28.28 4.69 -44.64
CA GLY A 85 -27.25 5.74 -44.64
C GLY A 85 -27.67 6.91 -45.55
N ALA A 86 -26.74 7.85 -45.77
CA ALA A 86 -26.91 9.15 -46.43
C ALA A 86 -27.60 9.16 -47.82
N ALA A 87 -28.28 10.28 -48.13
CA ALA A 87 -28.02 11.07 -49.35
C ALA A 87 -28.68 12.47 -49.30
N LEU A 88 -28.03 13.44 -49.95
CA LEU A 88 -28.52 14.80 -50.18
C LEU A 88 -29.43 14.88 -51.41
N ASN A 89 -30.43 15.77 -51.41
CA ASN A 89 -30.74 16.60 -52.59
C ASN A 89 -31.58 17.85 -52.22
N PRO A 90 -31.54 18.93 -53.02
CA PRO A 90 -32.03 20.26 -52.61
C PRO A 90 -33.31 20.73 -53.33
N SER A 91 -33.71 21.96 -52.94
CA SER A 91 -34.38 23.00 -53.76
C SER A 91 -35.90 23.23 -53.63
N GLU A 92 -36.23 24.53 -53.69
CA GLU A 92 -37.54 25.19 -53.88
C GLU A 92 -38.64 25.00 -52.81
N GLY A 93 -39.30 26.04 -52.28
CA GLY A 93 -39.07 27.49 -52.36
C GLY A 93 -40.35 28.31 -52.06
N ALA A 94 -40.26 29.40 -51.29
CA ALA A 94 -41.30 30.45 -51.26
C ALA A 94 -40.78 31.79 -50.65
N ARG A 95 -41.05 32.89 -51.37
CA ARG A 95 -40.76 34.30 -51.04
C ARG A 95 -41.66 34.80 -49.90
N GLY A 96 -41.32 35.91 -49.19
CA GLY A 96 -42.28 36.44 -48.20
C GLY A 96 -42.24 37.87 -47.63
N ASN A 97 -41.10 38.59 -47.59
CA ASN A 97 -41.00 40.05 -47.40
C ASN A 97 -41.44 40.74 -46.06
N ALA A 98 -40.52 41.60 -45.56
CA ALA A 98 -40.71 42.90 -44.87
C ALA A 98 -41.46 43.07 -43.52
N GLY A 99 -40.80 43.75 -42.59
CA GLY A 99 -41.38 44.22 -41.31
C GLY A 99 -40.37 44.95 -40.41
N SER A 100 -39.78 46.06 -40.88
CA SER A 100 -38.80 46.86 -40.13
C SER A 100 -39.41 47.67 -38.96
N SER A 101 -38.65 47.94 -37.90
CA SER A 101 -38.01 49.27 -37.70
C SER A 101 -37.60 49.59 -36.23
N ASN A 102 -36.50 50.37 -36.10
CA ASN A 102 -36.24 51.41 -35.09
C ASN A 102 -36.06 51.03 -33.59
N LEU A 103 -35.28 51.75 -32.76
CA LEU A 103 -34.28 52.83 -32.95
C LEU A 103 -33.37 52.91 -31.68
N ALA A 104 -32.29 53.71 -31.74
CA ALA A 104 -31.25 53.82 -30.71
C ALA A 104 -31.42 55.00 -29.72
N ASN A 105 -30.36 55.26 -28.90
CA ASN A 105 -30.10 56.41 -27.99
C ASN A 105 -30.66 56.25 -26.55
N SER A 106 -30.03 56.77 -25.47
CA SER A 106 -28.76 57.52 -25.26
C SER A 106 -28.36 57.55 -23.75
N ALA A 107 -27.11 57.97 -23.45
CA ALA A 107 -26.59 58.34 -22.10
C ALA A 107 -27.13 59.75 -21.66
N PRO A 108 -26.54 60.61 -20.76
CA PRO A 108 -25.25 60.55 -19.99
C PRO A 108 -25.21 61.27 -18.58
N TRP A 109 -23.99 61.53 -18.02
CA TRP A 109 -23.57 62.39 -16.86
C TRP A 109 -23.87 61.87 -15.42
N GLY A 110 -23.02 62.02 -14.39
CA GLY A 110 -21.67 62.60 -14.15
C GLY A 110 -21.34 62.51 -12.62
N ALA A 111 -20.26 63.00 -11.99
CA ALA A 111 -18.91 63.43 -12.39
C ALA A 111 -18.01 63.67 -11.14
N ASN A 112 -16.68 63.37 -11.22
CA ASN A 112 -15.55 63.91 -10.39
C ASN A 112 -15.51 63.62 -8.85
N SER A 113 -14.36 63.53 -8.16
CA SER A 113 -12.98 63.98 -8.45
C SER A 113 -11.85 63.25 -7.66
N ARG A 114 -10.71 62.96 -8.33
CA ARG A 114 -9.28 63.30 -7.97
C ARG A 114 -8.68 62.86 -6.61
N LEU A 115 -7.38 62.61 -6.41
CA LEU A 115 -6.16 62.51 -7.26
C LEU A 115 -5.02 61.90 -6.39
N SER A 116 -4.18 61.01 -6.92
CA SER A 116 -2.70 61.18 -7.01
C SER A 116 -2.02 59.93 -7.57
N SER A 117 -0.94 60.16 -8.32
CA SER A 117 0.05 59.25 -8.92
C SER A 117 1.02 58.65 -7.86
N ASP A 118 1.98 57.77 -8.13
CA ASP A 118 3.03 57.71 -9.18
C ASP A 118 3.27 56.25 -9.68
N GLU A 119 3.31 55.95 -10.99
CA GLU A 119 4.44 55.97 -11.97
C GLU A 119 5.40 54.74 -11.89
N ASP A 120 5.39 53.90 -12.94
CA ASP A 120 6.59 53.44 -13.69
C ASP A 120 6.22 52.48 -14.86
N ASP A 121 6.11 53.11 -16.03
CA ASP A 121 6.06 52.76 -17.45
C ASP A 121 6.41 51.36 -18.04
N ASP A 122 5.60 50.99 -19.05
CA ASP A 122 5.91 50.55 -20.43
C ASP A 122 6.88 49.40 -20.78
N GLU A 123 6.38 48.41 -21.55
CA GLU A 123 6.32 48.54 -23.03
C GLU A 123 5.39 47.49 -23.69
N GLN A 124 4.46 47.95 -24.54
CA GLN A 124 3.76 47.12 -25.54
C GLN A 124 3.62 47.88 -26.86
N GLY A 125 4.09 47.29 -27.97
CA GLY A 125 4.08 47.92 -29.29
C GLY A 125 3.38 47.12 -30.39
N HIS A 126 2.61 47.80 -31.24
CA HIS A 126 2.12 47.34 -32.54
C HIS A 126 2.96 48.03 -33.66
N ILE A 127 2.89 47.78 -34.99
CA ILE A 127 1.85 47.25 -35.89
C ILE A 127 2.51 46.32 -36.96
N THR A 128 1.68 45.58 -37.71
CA THR A 128 2.02 44.80 -38.92
C THR A 128 2.79 45.56 -40.03
N PRO A 129 3.29 44.86 -41.06
CA PRO A 129 2.56 44.96 -42.33
C PRO A 129 2.43 43.68 -43.20
N ALA A 130 1.43 43.74 -44.08
CA ALA A 130 1.15 42.94 -45.29
C ALA A 130 2.22 43.17 -46.40
N VAL A 131 2.29 42.54 -47.59
CA VAL A 131 1.63 41.40 -48.29
C VAL A 131 2.50 41.04 -49.51
N ALA A 132 2.47 39.79 -49.99
CA ALA A 132 2.76 39.46 -51.40
C ALA A 132 2.00 38.18 -51.81
N ALA A 133 1.52 38.10 -53.05
CA ALA A 133 0.52 37.10 -53.47
C ALA A 133 0.76 36.57 -54.90
N ILE A 134 -0.01 35.53 -55.26
CA ILE A 134 -0.26 34.96 -56.61
C ILE A 134 0.88 34.06 -57.16
N GLY A 135 0.54 32.84 -57.62
CA GLY A 135 1.53 32.00 -58.34
C GLY A 135 1.22 30.53 -58.66
N THR A 136 -0.02 30.15 -58.97
CA THR A 136 -0.39 28.97 -59.81
C THR A 136 0.44 27.66 -59.77
N GLY A 137 -0.20 26.58 -59.31
CA GLY A 137 -0.55 25.47 -60.24
C GLY A 137 0.16 24.11 -60.14
N LEU A 138 -0.68 23.06 -60.27
CA LEU A 138 -0.39 21.67 -60.66
C LEU A 138 0.26 20.75 -59.61
N GLY A 139 -0.26 19.52 -59.44
CA GLY A 139 0.47 18.52 -58.66
C GLY A 139 -0.11 17.11 -58.45
N ALA A 140 -1.43 16.91 -58.42
CA ALA A 140 -2.12 15.60 -58.24
C ALA A 140 -1.83 14.83 -56.92
N GLY A 141 -2.73 13.90 -56.54
CA GLY A 141 -2.30 12.81 -55.64
C GLY A 141 -3.26 12.16 -54.64
N ALA A 142 -4.57 12.45 -54.67
CA ALA A 142 -5.66 11.62 -54.12
C ALA A 142 -5.52 10.93 -52.73
N VAL A 143 -6.41 11.36 -51.83
CA VAL A 143 -7.02 10.59 -50.73
C VAL A 143 -7.32 9.13 -51.11
N GLY A 144 -7.14 8.18 -50.19
CA GLY A 144 -7.58 6.79 -50.32
C GLY A 144 -7.85 6.14 -48.94
N GLU A 145 -9.04 5.56 -48.77
CA GLU A 145 -9.61 5.18 -47.47
C GLU A 145 -9.13 3.83 -46.90
N LYS A 146 -9.45 3.63 -45.61
CA LYS A 146 -9.45 2.32 -44.93
C LYS A 146 -10.31 1.30 -45.69
N ARG A 147 -9.84 0.06 -45.81
CA ARG A 147 -10.75 -1.09 -45.99
C ARG A 147 -10.23 -2.37 -45.34
N TRP A 148 -11.17 -3.06 -44.71
CA TRP A 148 -11.02 -4.31 -43.97
C TRP A 148 -11.36 -5.51 -44.86
N ALA A 149 -10.80 -6.67 -44.48
CA ALA A 149 -11.15 -8.03 -44.88
C ALA A 149 -11.44 -8.32 -46.36
N GLN A 150 -10.54 -9.09 -46.99
CA GLN A 150 -10.94 -10.11 -47.94
C GLN A 150 -10.15 -11.39 -47.67
N VAL A 151 -10.89 -12.49 -47.48
CA VAL A 151 -10.33 -13.84 -47.38
C VAL A 151 -10.10 -14.36 -48.79
N ASP A 152 -8.95 -14.96 -49.05
CA ASP A 152 -8.80 -15.96 -50.09
C ASP A 152 -7.90 -17.09 -49.59
N GLU A 153 -8.28 -18.32 -49.92
CA GLU A 153 -7.64 -19.53 -49.43
C GLU A 153 -6.35 -19.82 -50.19
N ASN A 154 -5.29 -20.23 -49.49
CA ASN A 154 -4.27 -21.08 -50.09
C ASN A 154 -3.57 -21.95 -49.04
N GLU A 155 -3.61 -23.26 -49.25
CA GLU A 155 -2.95 -24.23 -48.37
C GLU A 155 -1.43 -24.02 -48.35
N SER A 156 -0.82 -23.98 -47.16
CA SER A 156 0.61 -24.24 -47.02
C SER A 156 0.87 -25.34 -46.00
N GLN A 157 1.59 -26.37 -46.45
CA GLN A 157 1.79 -27.61 -45.70
C GLN A 157 2.68 -27.39 -44.46
N LYS A 158 2.13 -27.62 -43.26
CA LYS A 158 2.90 -27.63 -42.01
C LYS A 158 3.91 -28.78 -41.99
N ARG A 159 5.20 -28.50 -42.24
CA ARG A 159 6.30 -29.44 -41.96
C ARG A 159 6.37 -29.71 -40.45
N SER A 160 6.24 -30.98 -40.04
CA SER A 160 6.20 -31.32 -38.61
C SER A 160 7.56 -31.09 -37.92
N ARG A 161 7.58 -30.30 -36.84
CA ARG A 161 8.78 -30.03 -36.01
C ARG A 161 9.13 -31.18 -35.05
N LYS A 162 8.75 -32.43 -35.35
CA LYS A 162 8.97 -33.59 -34.47
C LYS A 162 10.45 -33.89 -34.22
N TRP A 163 11.32 -33.55 -35.17
CA TRP A 163 12.78 -33.75 -35.05
C TRP A 163 13.45 -32.80 -34.04
N LEU A 164 12.92 -31.58 -33.88
CA LEU A 164 13.40 -30.60 -32.89
C LEU A 164 13.12 -31.08 -31.45
N TRP A 165 11.93 -31.62 -31.21
CA TRP A 165 11.58 -32.24 -29.92
C TRP A 165 12.41 -33.49 -29.63
N ALA A 166 12.68 -34.32 -30.63
CA ALA A 166 13.58 -35.47 -30.47
C ALA A 166 15.02 -35.04 -30.11
N ALA A 167 15.53 -33.98 -30.73
CA ALA A 167 16.86 -33.44 -30.42
C ALA A 167 16.94 -32.87 -28.99
N LEU A 168 15.90 -32.15 -28.53
CA LEU A 168 15.82 -31.63 -27.16
C LEU A 168 15.79 -32.76 -26.11
N ILE A 169 15.02 -33.83 -26.35
CA ILE A 169 14.96 -34.98 -25.44
C ILE A 169 16.32 -35.70 -25.36
N VAL A 170 17.01 -35.89 -26.48
CA VAL A 170 18.37 -36.49 -26.49
C VAL A 170 19.38 -35.58 -25.77
N GLY A 171 19.28 -34.26 -25.94
CA GLY A 171 20.10 -33.29 -25.20
C GLY A 171 19.88 -33.35 -23.68
N ALA A 172 18.63 -33.36 -23.24
CA ALA A 172 18.29 -33.48 -21.81
C ALA A 172 18.80 -34.80 -21.20
N LEU A 173 18.65 -35.93 -21.90
CA LEU A 173 19.18 -37.23 -21.45
C LEU A 173 20.71 -37.24 -21.37
N ALA A 174 21.42 -36.55 -22.27
CA ALA A 174 22.87 -36.42 -22.21
C ALA A 174 23.34 -35.59 -21.00
N VAL A 175 22.63 -34.50 -20.67
CA VAL A 175 22.91 -33.68 -19.48
C VAL A 175 22.66 -34.48 -18.19
N ILE A 176 21.56 -35.23 -18.11
CA ILE A 176 21.27 -36.11 -16.96
C ILE A 176 22.35 -37.20 -16.81
N ALA A 177 22.78 -37.82 -17.92
CA ALA A 177 23.85 -38.82 -17.89
C ALA A 177 25.20 -38.24 -17.42
N LEU A 178 25.52 -36.99 -17.80
CA LEU A 178 26.71 -36.28 -17.32
C LEU A 178 26.62 -35.94 -15.82
N ALA A 179 25.46 -35.45 -15.35
CA ALA A 179 25.24 -35.15 -13.94
C ALA A 179 25.37 -36.39 -13.04
N VAL A 180 24.78 -37.52 -13.44
CA VAL A 180 24.91 -38.80 -12.73
C VAL A 180 26.34 -39.34 -12.80
N GLY A 181 27.02 -39.21 -13.95
CA GLY A 181 28.42 -39.61 -14.11
C GLY A 181 29.39 -38.84 -13.20
N LEU A 182 29.18 -37.53 -13.04
CA LEU A 182 29.98 -36.68 -12.14
C LEU A 182 29.67 -36.94 -10.66
N GLY A 183 28.38 -37.11 -10.29
CA GLY A 183 27.97 -37.40 -8.93
C GLY A 183 28.50 -38.73 -8.37
N VAL A 184 28.60 -39.77 -9.21
CA VAL A 184 29.14 -41.08 -8.83
C VAL A 184 30.68 -41.11 -8.90
N GLY A 185 31.30 -40.24 -9.71
CA GLY A 185 32.76 -40.15 -9.85
C GLY A 185 33.50 -39.52 -8.65
N LEU A 186 32.84 -38.65 -7.89
CA LEU A 186 33.47 -37.84 -6.83
C LEU A 186 33.38 -38.44 -5.40
N THR A 187 32.70 -39.57 -5.21
CA THR A 187 32.52 -40.20 -3.88
C THR A 187 33.42 -41.43 -3.62
N ARG A 188 34.50 -41.62 -4.39
CA ARG A 188 35.35 -42.83 -4.28
C ARG A 188 36.86 -42.65 -4.44
N ASN A 189 37.48 -41.79 -3.62
CA ASN A 189 38.80 -42.04 -2.99
C ASN A 189 39.30 -40.84 -2.17
N ASN A 190 39.53 -41.03 -0.87
CA ASN A 190 40.88 -40.88 -0.25
C ASN A 190 40.83 -41.06 1.27
N SER A 191 41.29 -42.22 1.74
CA SER A 191 41.55 -42.46 3.17
C SER A 191 42.72 -43.44 3.37
N LYS A 192 43.93 -42.99 3.06
CA LYS A 192 45.19 -43.54 3.59
C LYS A 192 46.16 -42.41 3.91
N GLY A 193 46.41 -42.19 5.19
CA GLY A 193 47.43 -41.26 5.66
C GLY A 193 48.84 -41.84 5.57
N SER A 194 49.83 -40.97 5.73
CA SER A 194 51.23 -41.36 5.96
C SER A 194 51.73 -40.58 7.17
N ASN A 195 51.87 -41.26 8.32
CA ASN A 195 52.59 -40.75 9.47
C ASN A 195 53.99 -41.36 9.45
N SER A 196 55.01 -40.54 9.72
CA SER A 196 56.38 -41.04 9.95
C SER A 196 56.67 -41.11 11.45
N ASN A 197 57.35 -42.17 11.88
CA ASN A 197 57.54 -42.52 13.28
C ASN A 197 58.52 -41.59 14.01
N LEU A 198 58.39 -41.52 15.34
CA LEU A 198 59.56 -41.66 16.23
C LEU A 198 59.19 -42.12 17.66
N ALA A 199 59.82 -43.24 18.07
CA ALA A 199 60.24 -43.63 19.43
C ALA A 199 59.24 -43.88 20.59
N ALA A 200 58.98 -45.17 20.82
CA ALA A 200 59.47 -45.96 21.98
C ALA A 200 58.68 -46.03 23.33
N ALA A 201 58.56 -47.30 23.79
CA ALA A 201 58.19 -47.80 25.14
C ALA A 201 56.78 -47.43 25.68
N GLY A 202 56.08 -48.31 26.42
CA GLY A 202 56.37 -49.70 26.76
C GLY A 202 55.45 -50.24 27.88
N ASP A 203 55.27 -51.56 27.89
CA ASP A 203 54.75 -52.41 28.98
C ASP A 203 53.22 -52.57 29.22
N ASN A 204 52.90 -53.66 29.91
CA ASN A 204 51.62 -54.36 30.02
C ASN A 204 50.90 -54.17 31.37
N GLY A 205 49.61 -54.51 31.39
CA GLY A 205 48.82 -54.82 32.60
C GLY A 205 47.45 -54.12 32.63
N SER A 206 46.34 -54.74 33.03
CA SER A 206 46.14 -56.10 33.56
C SER A 206 44.67 -56.55 33.42
N SER A 207 44.48 -57.86 33.16
CA SER A 207 43.35 -58.73 33.59
C SER A 207 41.95 -58.13 33.80
N SER A 208 40.96 -58.51 32.96
CA SER A 208 39.95 -59.56 33.25
C SER A 208 38.59 -59.01 33.77
N ALA A 209 37.43 -59.65 33.60
CA ALA A 209 37.15 -61.04 33.16
C ALA A 209 35.80 -61.18 32.41
N SER A 210 35.70 -62.26 31.60
CA SER A 210 34.53 -63.15 31.36
C SER A 210 33.08 -62.62 31.21
N SER A 211 32.19 -63.21 30.40
CA SER A 211 32.30 -64.17 29.29
C SER A 211 30.90 -64.43 28.69
N THR A 212 30.80 -64.42 27.37
CA THR A 212 29.98 -65.32 26.53
C THR A 212 28.53 -65.66 26.95
N ALA A 213 27.55 -65.15 26.21
CA ALA A 213 26.44 -65.97 25.67
C ALA A 213 25.75 -65.29 24.47
N THR A 214 25.53 -66.08 23.42
CA THR A 214 24.81 -65.77 22.18
C THR A 214 23.37 -65.29 22.36
N GLY A 215 22.96 -64.27 21.59
CA GLY A 215 21.55 -63.86 21.41
C GLY A 215 21.31 -63.38 19.99
N SER A 216 20.31 -63.95 19.32
CA SER A 216 20.02 -63.83 17.88
C SER A 216 19.87 -62.39 17.36
N ALA A 217 20.25 -62.19 16.09
CA ALA A 217 19.96 -60.96 15.36
C ALA A 217 18.44 -60.74 15.21
N ALA A 218 17.98 -59.56 15.64
CA ALA A 218 16.69 -59.00 15.26
C ALA A 218 16.97 -57.67 14.53
N ALA A 219 16.54 -57.57 13.27
CA ALA A 219 16.70 -56.35 12.49
C ALA A 219 15.71 -55.29 12.96
N ALA A 220 16.17 -54.36 13.80
CA ALA A 220 15.44 -53.14 14.09
C ALA A 220 15.78 -52.09 13.01
N SER A 221 15.09 -52.15 11.88
CA SER A 221 15.05 -51.05 10.91
C SER A 221 14.21 -49.90 11.47
N ALA A 222 14.72 -49.25 12.52
CA ALA A 222 14.23 -47.94 12.93
C ALA A 222 14.69 -46.93 11.86
N SER A 223 13.83 -46.74 10.85
CA SER A 223 13.96 -45.62 9.93
C SER A 223 13.65 -44.36 10.72
N ALA A 224 14.66 -43.82 11.40
CA ALA A 224 14.60 -42.51 12.02
C ALA A 224 14.42 -41.49 10.89
N THR A 225 13.17 -41.10 10.62
CA THR A 225 12.88 -39.81 10.00
C THR A 225 13.55 -38.76 10.86
N SER A 226 14.65 -38.20 10.36
CA SER A 226 15.25 -37.01 10.94
C SER A 226 14.16 -35.95 11.02
N SER A 227 13.83 -35.52 12.23
CA SER A 227 12.96 -34.36 12.43
C SER A 227 13.52 -33.21 11.60
N ALA A 228 12.66 -32.57 10.80
CA ALA A 228 13.06 -31.37 10.07
C ALA A 228 13.67 -30.35 11.06
N ALA A 229 14.67 -29.60 10.62
CA ALA A 229 15.23 -28.55 11.45
C ALA A 229 14.12 -27.55 11.81
N THR A 230 14.02 -27.17 13.08
CA THR A 230 13.05 -26.17 13.56
C THR A 230 13.65 -24.77 13.68
N SER A 231 14.93 -24.61 13.36
CA SER A 231 15.62 -23.32 13.29
C SER A 231 16.88 -23.43 12.44
N GLY A 232 17.36 -22.29 11.93
CA GLY A 232 18.62 -22.22 11.21
C GLY A 232 19.09 -20.80 10.89
N THR A 233 20.32 -20.69 10.41
CA THR A 233 21.00 -19.44 10.03
C THR A 233 21.40 -19.48 8.55
N TYR A 234 22.17 -18.50 8.08
CA TYR A 234 22.77 -18.51 6.74
C TYR A 234 23.32 -19.88 6.33
N GLY A 235 22.99 -20.32 5.11
CA GLY A 235 23.42 -21.60 4.54
C GLY A 235 22.66 -22.84 5.03
N SER A 236 21.72 -22.71 5.97
CA SER A 236 20.86 -23.83 6.40
C SER A 236 19.80 -24.17 5.34
N LEU A 237 19.37 -25.43 5.30
CA LEU A 237 18.27 -25.88 4.44
C LEU A 237 16.93 -25.66 5.14
N ILE A 238 16.03 -24.93 4.50
CA ILE A 238 14.64 -24.71 4.92
C ILE A 238 13.74 -25.66 4.13
N THR A 239 12.73 -26.22 4.79
CA THR A 239 11.52 -26.76 4.12
C THR A 239 10.42 -25.70 4.21
N LEU A 240 9.84 -25.36 3.06
CA LEU A 240 8.75 -24.41 2.90
C LEU A 240 7.39 -25.10 3.07
N GLU A 241 6.32 -24.33 3.25
CA GLU A 241 4.95 -24.82 3.43
C GLU A 241 4.43 -25.68 2.25
N ASP A 242 4.90 -25.44 1.03
CA ASP A 242 4.59 -26.26 -0.16
C ASP A 242 5.35 -27.60 -0.20
N GLY A 243 6.20 -27.87 0.79
CA GLY A 243 7.07 -29.06 0.88
C GLY A 243 8.34 -28.97 0.02
N SER A 244 8.56 -27.88 -0.71
CA SER A 244 9.82 -27.62 -1.40
C SER A 244 10.91 -27.19 -0.40
N THR A 245 12.16 -27.16 -0.86
CA THR A 245 13.31 -26.80 -0.01
C THR A 245 14.17 -25.72 -0.66
N MET A 246 14.65 -24.77 0.14
CA MET A 246 15.60 -23.73 -0.27
C MET A 246 16.71 -23.56 0.76
N THR A 247 17.87 -23.05 0.34
CA THR A 247 18.91 -22.57 1.25
C THR A 247 18.50 -21.22 1.82
N TYR A 248 18.65 -21.00 3.12
CA TYR A 248 18.47 -19.68 3.72
C TYR A 248 19.66 -18.77 3.41
N ASP A 249 19.47 -17.86 2.45
CA ASP A 249 20.54 -17.04 1.87
C ASP A 249 20.59 -15.63 2.49
N ASN A 250 20.44 -15.54 3.81
CA ASN A 250 20.46 -14.28 4.55
C ASN A 250 21.86 -14.02 5.13
N GLU A 251 22.67 -13.26 4.40
CA GLU A 251 24.05 -12.88 4.81
C GLU A 251 24.09 -11.92 5.99
N PHE A 252 22.97 -11.29 6.35
CA PHE A 252 22.90 -10.24 7.37
C PHE A 252 22.83 -10.73 8.81
N GLY A 253 23.04 -12.03 9.05
CA GLY A 253 23.02 -12.66 10.38
C GLY A 253 21.62 -12.98 10.88
N GLY A 254 20.65 -13.16 9.98
CA GLY A 254 19.31 -13.61 10.33
C GLY A 254 19.28 -15.06 10.84
N THR A 255 18.26 -15.36 11.65
CA THR A 255 17.96 -16.70 12.18
C THR A 255 16.46 -16.96 12.01
N TRP A 256 16.10 -18.00 11.25
CA TRP A 256 14.71 -18.44 11.11
C TRP A 256 14.37 -19.48 12.19
N VAL A 257 13.11 -19.50 12.62
CA VAL A 257 12.61 -20.43 13.65
C VAL A 257 11.17 -20.84 13.33
N TRP A 258 10.91 -22.13 13.18
CA TRP A 258 9.56 -22.68 13.05
C TRP A 258 9.48 -24.08 13.65
N ASP A 259 8.62 -24.25 14.65
CA ASP A 259 8.33 -25.53 15.29
C ASP A 259 6.81 -25.73 15.34
N GLU A 260 6.28 -26.77 14.70
CA GLU A 260 4.85 -27.09 14.72
C GLU A 260 4.35 -27.45 16.14
N ALA A 261 5.24 -27.81 17.07
CA ALA A 261 4.91 -27.98 18.48
C ALA A 261 4.88 -26.65 19.27
N ASN A 262 5.44 -25.57 18.71
CA ASN A 262 5.50 -24.23 19.29
C ASN A 262 5.37 -23.13 18.21
N PRO A 263 4.19 -23.02 17.55
CA PRO A 263 3.99 -22.14 16.40
C PRO A 263 4.03 -20.64 16.76
N PHE A 264 3.98 -20.30 18.05
CA PHE A 264 4.02 -18.92 18.54
C PHE A 264 5.42 -18.49 19.04
N ASN A 265 6.48 -19.25 18.71
CA ASN A 265 7.84 -18.88 19.06
C ASN A 265 8.31 -17.58 18.37
N ASN A 266 8.70 -16.58 19.17
CA ASN A 266 9.14 -15.24 18.73
C ASN A 266 10.67 -15.04 18.73
N SER A 267 11.46 -16.11 18.86
CA SER A 267 12.94 -16.01 18.89
C SER A 267 13.61 -15.87 17.52
N ALA A 268 12.85 -15.81 16.42
CA ALA A 268 13.39 -15.54 15.09
C ALA A 268 13.86 -14.07 14.97
N LYS A 269 14.86 -13.86 14.12
CA LYS A 269 15.49 -12.55 13.92
C LYS A 269 15.82 -12.36 12.44
N CYS A 270 15.26 -11.33 11.79
CA CYS A 270 15.45 -11.12 10.35
C CYS A 270 16.88 -10.72 9.97
N ASN A 271 17.62 -10.02 10.83
CA ASN A 271 19.02 -9.64 10.61
C ASN A 271 19.71 -9.29 11.93
N SER A 272 21.02 -9.03 11.91
CA SER A 272 21.82 -8.83 13.13
C SER A 272 21.50 -7.54 13.90
N TRP A 273 20.96 -6.50 13.26
CA TRP A 273 20.71 -5.19 13.88
C TRP A 273 19.27 -4.95 14.35
N THR A 274 18.29 -5.66 13.78
CA THR A 274 16.87 -5.55 14.18
C THR A 274 16.60 -6.36 15.45
N PRO A 275 15.90 -5.85 16.47
CA PRO A 275 15.47 -6.66 17.62
C PRO A 275 14.66 -7.91 17.18
N ALA A 276 14.80 -9.03 17.89
CA ALA A 276 13.95 -10.21 17.68
C ALA A 276 12.47 -9.87 17.96
N LEU A 277 11.52 -10.70 17.53
CA LEU A 277 10.09 -10.42 17.74
C LEU A 277 9.69 -10.41 19.23
N SER A 278 10.41 -11.16 20.07
CA SER A 278 10.26 -11.14 21.53
C SER A 278 10.90 -9.93 22.22
N GLU A 279 11.54 -9.01 21.47
CA GLU A 279 12.25 -7.83 21.97
C GLU A 279 11.53 -6.54 21.55
N ASP A 280 11.56 -5.54 22.43
CA ASP A 280 10.89 -4.25 22.22
C ASP A 280 11.42 -3.52 20.96
N TRP A 281 10.50 -3.05 20.12
CA TRP A 281 10.80 -2.05 19.09
C TRP A 281 10.84 -0.65 19.71
N THR A 282 11.90 0.11 19.43
CA THR A 282 12.11 1.46 19.96
C THR A 282 12.12 2.48 18.81
N TRP A 283 10.96 3.08 18.54
CA TRP A 283 10.87 4.19 17.58
C TRP A 283 11.90 5.29 17.87
N GLY A 284 12.46 5.88 16.82
CA GLY A 284 13.53 6.88 16.89
C GLY A 284 14.94 6.30 17.06
N LYS A 285 15.06 5.02 17.41
CA LYS A 285 16.33 4.29 17.46
C LYS A 285 16.38 3.16 16.44
N ASP A 286 15.34 2.33 16.41
CA ASP A 286 15.18 1.25 15.46
C ASP A 286 14.44 1.79 14.22
N ILE A 287 14.89 1.44 13.02
CA ILE A 287 14.41 2.00 11.75
C ILE A 287 13.70 0.93 10.92
N ALA A 288 12.48 1.24 10.48
CA ALA A 288 11.69 0.35 9.64
C ALA A 288 12.18 0.39 8.18
N PHE A 289 12.72 -0.74 7.72
CA PHE A 289 13.04 -1.02 6.32
C PHE A 289 12.01 -2.04 5.82
N GLY A 290 10.96 -1.53 5.16
CA GLY A 290 9.79 -2.30 4.79
C GLY A 290 9.51 -2.37 3.29
N VAL A 291 8.61 -3.30 2.94
CA VAL A 291 7.96 -3.41 1.63
C VAL A 291 6.47 -3.70 1.83
N ASN A 292 5.65 -3.27 0.87
CA ASN A 292 4.23 -3.61 0.85
C ASN A 292 4.02 -4.99 0.19
N LEU A 293 2.98 -5.70 0.63
CA LEU A 293 2.51 -6.95 0.03
C LEU A 293 1.11 -6.74 -0.56
N GLU A 294 1.12 -6.27 -1.80
CA GLU A 294 -0.02 -5.77 -2.56
C GLU A 294 -0.60 -6.82 -3.52
N PRO A 295 -1.63 -7.61 -3.15
CA PRO A 295 -2.12 -8.70 -3.99
C PRO A 295 -2.74 -8.21 -5.30
N PHE A 296 -3.42 -7.07 -5.32
CA PHE A 296 -4.17 -6.61 -6.50
C PHE A 296 -3.30 -6.01 -7.62
N ILE A 297 -1.99 -5.80 -7.41
CA ILE A 297 -1.06 -5.31 -8.45
C ILE A 297 -0.65 -6.46 -9.40
N VAL A 298 -1.63 -6.97 -10.14
CA VAL A 298 -1.49 -8.17 -10.99
C VAL A 298 -2.11 -7.99 -12.39
N PRO A 299 -1.46 -7.25 -13.31
CA PRO A 299 -1.95 -7.03 -14.68
C PRO A 299 -2.48 -8.28 -15.40
N GLY A 300 -1.77 -9.40 -15.37
CA GLY A 300 -2.21 -10.65 -16.01
C GLY A 300 -3.50 -11.26 -15.44
N LEU A 301 -3.87 -10.95 -14.19
CA LEU A 301 -5.16 -11.36 -13.63
C LEU A 301 -6.30 -10.51 -14.19
N TYR A 302 -6.09 -9.18 -14.26
CA TYR A 302 -7.06 -8.26 -14.84
C TYR A 302 -7.23 -8.47 -16.34
N GLU A 303 -6.15 -8.72 -17.09
CA GLU A 303 -6.19 -9.05 -18.52
C GLU A 303 -7.08 -10.27 -18.82
N LYS A 304 -6.97 -11.32 -17.99
CA LYS A 304 -7.75 -12.56 -18.10
C LYS A 304 -9.26 -12.34 -17.94
N TYR A 305 -9.68 -11.34 -17.17
CA TYR A 305 -11.09 -10.98 -16.95
C TYR A 305 -11.42 -9.55 -17.41
N ALA A 306 -10.64 -9.04 -18.37
CA ALA A 306 -10.65 -7.63 -18.75
C ALA A 306 -12.00 -7.15 -19.28
N ASN A 307 -12.85 -8.05 -19.77
CA ASN A 307 -14.21 -7.76 -20.20
C ASN A 307 -15.16 -8.87 -19.73
N GLY A 308 -16.26 -8.49 -19.09
CA GLY A 308 -17.31 -9.40 -18.64
C GLY A 308 -18.64 -8.70 -18.44
N THR A 309 -19.48 -9.21 -17.55
CA THR A 309 -20.83 -8.67 -17.26
C THR A 309 -20.82 -7.27 -16.66
N ALA A 310 -19.75 -6.88 -15.97
CA ALA A 310 -19.56 -5.52 -15.44
C ALA A 310 -18.88 -4.56 -16.44
N GLY A 311 -18.64 -5.00 -17.68
CA GLY A 311 -17.85 -4.26 -18.66
C GLY A 311 -16.35 -4.47 -18.43
N THR A 312 -15.56 -3.41 -18.50
CA THR A 312 -14.11 -3.50 -18.32
C THR A 312 -13.76 -3.73 -16.84
N ALA A 313 -12.93 -4.73 -16.53
CA ALA A 313 -12.41 -4.88 -15.17
C ALA A 313 -11.48 -3.72 -14.84
N VAL A 314 -11.90 -2.90 -13.88
CA VAL A 314 -11.26 -1.63 -13.51
C VAL A 314 -10.87 -1.58 -12.04
N ASP A 315 -11.45 -2.39 -11.17
CA ASP A 315 -11.23 -2.42 -9.73
C ASP A 315 -11.51 -3.85 -9.23
N GLU A 316 -11.22 -4.20 -7.96
CA GLU A 316 -11.51 -5.57 -7.48
C GLU A 316 -13.02 -5.88 -7.51
N TYR A 317 -13.87 -4.86 -7.35
CA TYR A 317 -15.33 -4.97 -7.47
C TYR A 317 -15.77 -5.51 -8.85
N THR A 318 -15.40 -4.81 -9.95
CA THR A 318 -15.74 -5.19 -11.33
C THR A 318 -14.95 -6.41 -11.81
N LEU A 319 -13.72 -6.60 -11.32
CA LEU A 319 -12.95 -7.82 -11.54
C LEU A 319 -13.72 -9.03 -11.00
N SER A 320 -14.21 -8.95 -9.76
CA SER A 320 -14.94 -10.04 -9.11
C SER A 320 -16.27 -10.32 -9.80
N GLN A 321 -17.01 -9.28 -10.21
CA GLN A 321 -18.20 -9.42 -11.05
C GLN A 321 -17.91 -10.10 -12.40
N ASN A 322 -16.77 -9.78 -13.04
CA ASN A 322 -16.35 -10.39 -14.31
C ASN A 322 -15.84 -11.84 -14.14
N MET A 323 -15.32 -12.20 -12.97
CA MET A 323 -14.97 -13.59 -12.64
C MET A 323 -16.20 -14.49 -12.46
N GLY A 324 -17.29 -13.95 -11.89
CA GLY A 324 -18.55 -14.67 -11.67
C GLY A 324 -18.34 -16.00 -10.94
N ASP A 325 -18.91 -17.09 -11.48
CA ASP A 325 -18.76 -18.46 -10.95
C ASP A 325 -17.30 -18.91 -10.71
N ASN A 326 -16.31 -18.25 -11.34
CA ASN A 326 -14.90 -18.59 -11.20
C ASN A 326 -14.16 -17.77 -10.12
N LEU A 327 -14.83 -16.83 -9.44
CA LEU A 327 -14.26 -15.92 -8.43
C LEU A 327 -13.43 -16.65 -7.38
N THR A 328 -14.04 -17.59 -6.64
CA THR A 328 -13.37 -18.34 -5.57
C THR A 328 -12.11 -19.04 -6.09
N LYS A 329 -12.19 -19.70 -7.24
CA LYS A 329 -11.05 -20.43 -7.81
C LYS A 329 -9.94 -19.47 -8.25
N ALA A 330 -10.29 -18.40 -8.95
CA ALA A 330 -9.32 -17.46 -9.51
C ALA A 330 -8.56 -16.68 -8.43
N MET A 331 -9.26 -16.20 -7.40
CA MET A 331 -8.63 -15.49 -6.29
C MET A 331 -7.85 -16.43 -5.37
N THR A 332 -8.33 -17.66 -5.11
CA THR A 332 -7.54 -18.67 -4.38
C THR A 332 -6.25 -19.04 -5.13
N GLU A 333 -6.33 -19.27 -6.45
CA GLU A 333 -5.14 -19.53 -7.30
C GLU A 333 -4.17 -18.35 -7.28
N HIS A 334 -4.67 -17.12 -7.29
CA HIS A 334 -3.86 -15.91 -7.13
C HIS A 334 -3.20 -15.84 -5.75
N TYR A 335 -3.94 -15.99 -4.65
CA TYR A 335 -3.39 -15.90 -3.29
C TYR A 335 -2.42 -17.05 -2.96
N ASP A 336 -2.63 -18.26 -3.50
CA ASP A 336 -1.72 -19.40 -3.33
C ASP A 336 -0.38 -19.24 -4.07
N THR A 337 -0.32 -18.42 -5.13
CA THR A 337 0.83 -18.35 -6.04
C THR A 337 1.50 -16.99 -6.13
N PHE A 338 0.82 -15.91 -5.75
CA PHE A 338 1.37 -14.57 -5.82
C PHE A 338 2.36 -14.31 -4.68
N ILE A 339 1.92 -14.16 -3.43
CA ILE A 339 2.85 -14.06 -2.29
C ILE A 339 2.98 -15.43 -1.60
N THR A 340 4.21 -15.89 -1.43
CA THR A 340 4.52 -17.22 -0.87
C THR A 340 5.49 -17.11 0.31
N GLU A 341 5.68 -18.20 1.06
CA GLU A 341 6.69 -18.25 2.13
C GLU A 341 8.09 -17.84 1.64
N ARG A 342 8.43 -18.22 0.41
CA ARG A 342 9.71 -17.88 -0.21
C ARG A 342 9.93 -16.37 -0.31
N ASP A 343 8.87 -15.60 -0.54
CA ASP A 343 8.96 -14.14 -0.59
C ASP A 343 9.37 -13.57 0.77
N PHE A 344 8.83 -14.08 1.89
CA PHE A 344 9.22 -13.65 3.24
C PHE A 344 10.68 -14.01 3.57
N ALA A 345 11.16 -15.17 3.11
CA ALA A 345 12.56 -15.56 3.24
C ALA A 345 13.48 -14.63 2.44
N GLU A 346 13.10 -14.28 1.20
CA GLU A 346 13.83 -13.36 0.32
C GLU A 346 13.80 -11.90 0.83
N ILE A 347 12.70 -11.44 1.42
CA ILE A 347 12.58 -10.12 2.06
C ILE A 347 13.55 -10.00 3.24
N ALA A 348 13.58 -10.99 4.14
CA ALA A 348 14.56 -11.00 5.23
C ALA A 348 16.02 -11.07 4.71
N ALA A 349 16.27 -11.82 3.64
CA ALA A 349 17.58 -11.89 2.98
C ALA A 349 18.00 -10.57 2.31
N ALA A 350 17.05 -9.72 1.90
CA ALA A 350 17.31 -8.36 1.41
C ALA A 350 17.66 -7.34 2.51
N GLY A 351 17.82 -7.77 3.77
CA GLY A 351 18.13 -6.89 4.90
C GLY A 351 16.93 -6.10 5.42
N LEU A 352 15.73 -6.30 4.85
CA LEU A 352 14.48 -5.72 5.32
C LEU A 352 14.03 -6.36 6.63
N ASN A 353 13.25 -5.63 7.41
CA ASN A 353 12.81 -6.03 8.75
C ASN A 353 11.30 -5.84 9.00
N TRP A 354 10.58 -5.20 8.07
CA TRP A 354 9.15 -4.97 8.15
C TRP A 354 8.40 -5.34 6.85
N ILE A 355 7.10 -5.57 7.01
CA ILE A 355 6.10 -5.77 5.96
C ILE A 355 4.97 -4.77 6.22
N ARG A 356 4.47 -4.05 5.20
CA ARG A 356 3.11 -3.48 5.23
C ARG A 356 2.18 -4.48 4.55
N LEU A 357 1.10 -4.86 5.21
CA LEU A 357 0.13 -5.86 4.73
C LEU A 357 -1.26 -5.23 4.56
N PRO A 358 -1.52 -4.62 3.38
CA PRO A 358 -2.84 -4.19 2.92
C PRO A 358 -3.88 -5.31 2.95
N ILE A 359 -5.02 -5.05 3.57
CA ILE A 359 -6.20 -5.92 3.60
C ILE A 359 -7.48 -5.13 3.33
N GLY A 360 -8.36 -5.69 2.51
CA GLY A 360 -9.71 -5.16 2.32
C GLY A 360 -10.69 -5.67 3.38
N PHE A 361 -11.76 -4.92 3.64
CA PHE A 361 -12.78 -5.30 4.62
C PHE A 361 -13.45 -6.67 4.32
N TRP A 362 -13.52 -7.06 3.05
CA TRP A 362 -14.05 -8.37 2.61
C TRP A 362 -13.20 -9.55 3.07
N SER A 363 -12.01 -9.32 3.65
CA SER A 363 -11.30 -10.34 4.45
C SER A 363 -12.11 -10.80 5.67
N ILE A 364 -13.07 -10.00 6.15
CA ILE A 364 -13.92 -10.31 7.30
C ILE A 364 -15.32 -10.77 6.84
N GLU A 365 -16.10 -9.90 6.21
CA GLU A 365 -17.45 -10.19 5.71
C GLU A 365 -17.81 -9.33 4.48
N THR A 366 -18.87 -9.71 3.77
CA THR A 366 -19.53 -8.91 2.72
C THR A 366 -21.04 -8.83 3.00
N TRP A 367 -21.71 -7.81 2.46
CA TRP A 367 -23.17 -7.64 2.52
C TRP A 367 -23.81 -7.81 1.14
N ASP A 368 -25.13 -7.99 1.10
CA ASP A 368 -25.89 -8.18 -0.14
C ASP A 368 -25.57 -7.04 -1.15
N ASP A 369 -25.20 -7.41 -2.39
CA ASP A 369 -24.69 -6.59 -3.52
C ASP A 369 -23.17 -6.29 -3.55
N GLU A 370 -22.37 -6.75 -2.58
CA GLU A 370 -20.90 -6.75 -2.67
C GLU A 370 -20.36 -8.00 -3.39
N PRO A 371 -19.56 -7.86 -4.47
CA PRO A 371 -19.13 -9.00 -5.30
C PRO A 371 -17.81 -9.64 -4.85
N TYR A 372 -17.19 -9.15 -3.78
CA TYR A 372 -15.86 -9.58 -3.33
C TYR A 372 -15.85 -11.03 -2.83
N LEU A 373 -14.67 -11.65 -2.79
CA LEU A 373 -14.52 -12.99 -2.20
C LEU A 373 -14.40 -12.90 -0.68
N GLU A 374 -15.55 -13.01 0.00
CA GLU A 374 -15.67 -12.99 1.45
C GLU A 374 -14.74 -13.99 2.17
N GLY A 375 -14.04 -13.52 3.21
CA GLY A 375 -13.39 -14.33 4.24
C GLY A 375 -12.16 -15.13 3.81
N VAL A 376 -11.94 -15.34 2.51
CA VAL A 376 -10.86 -16.20 1.99
C VAL A 376 -9.48 -15.55 2.16
N SER A 377 -9.35 -14.25 1.88
CA SER A 377 -8.08 -13.53 1.99
C SER A 377 -7.52 -13.54 3.42
N TRP A 378 -8.37 -13.59 4.44
CA TRP A 378 -7.94 -13.73 5.84
C TRP A 378 -7.10 -14.98 6.11
N GLN A 379 -7.37 -16.11 5.44
CA GLN A 379 -6.55 -17.31 5.57
C GLN A 379 -5.10 -17.08 5.11
N TYR A 380 -4.89 -16.15 4.18
CA TYR A 380 -3.57 -15.74 3.69
C TYR A 380 -2.92 -14.67 4.59
N VAL A 381 -3.71 -13.83 5.28
CA VAL A 381 -3.22 -12.99 6.39
C VAL A 381 -2.62 -13.88 7.49
N LEU A 382 -3.28 -14.99 7.85
CA LEU A 382 -2.76 -15.95 8.82
C LEU A 382 -1.46 -16.63 8.35
N LYS A 383 -1.34 -16.97 7.05
CA LYS A 383 -0.07 -17.43 6.45
C LYS A 383 1.02 -16.36 6.53
N ALA A 384 0.72 -15.11 6.19
CA ALA A 384 1.65 -13.99 6.27
C ALA A 384 2.17 -13.77 7.70
N ILE A 385 1.31 -13.82 8.71
CA ILE A 385 1.69 -13.77 10.13
C ILE A 385 2.64 -14.93 10.50
N LYS A 386 2.33 -16.16 10.07
CA LYS A 386 3.18 -17.35 10.27
C LYS A 386 4.56 -17.17 9.62
N TRP A 387 4.62 -16.71 8.38
CA TRP A 387 5.88 -16.53 7.64
C TRP A 387 6.69 -15.35 8.21
N ALA A 388 6.06 -14.23 8.54
CA ALA A 388 6.69 -13.11 9.24
C ALA A 388 7.34 -13.58 10.55
N ARG A 389 6.61 -14.36 11.37
CA ARG A 389 7.16 -14.99 12.58
C ARG A 389 8.36 -15.88 12.28
N LYS A 390 8.25 -16.78 11.30
CA LYS A 390 9.32 -17.72 10.93
C LYS A 390 10.64 -17.02 10.59
N TYR A 391 10.57 -15.84 9.95
CA TYR A 391 11.72 -15.08 9.49
C TYR A 391 12.08 -13.86 10.35
N GLY A 392 11.37 -13.62 11.46
CA GLY A 392 11.65 -12.50 12.37
C GLY A 392 11.28 -11.12 11.81
N LEU A 393 10.32 -11.06 10.88
CA LEU A 393 9.80 -9.83 10.28
C LEU A 393 8.61 -9.30 11.08
N ARG A 394 8.49 -7.98 11.23
CA ARG A 394 7.33 -7.30 11.82
C ARG A 394 6.31 -6.92 10.73
N ILE A 395 5.04 -6.82 11.10
CA ILE A 395 3.95 -6.43 10.23
C ILE A 395 3.38 -5.08 10.70
N ASN A 396 3.31 -4.12 9.79
CA ASN A 396 2.29 -3.07 9.80
C ASN A 396 1.07 -3.64 9.08
N LEU A 397 0.00 -3.96 9.80
CA LEU A 397 -1.23 -4.40 9.14
C LEU A 397 -1.98 -3.13 8.70
N ASP A 398 -2.59 -3.17 7.52
CA ASP A 398 -3.17 -1.97 6.89
C ASP A 398 -4.60 -2.24 6.42
N LEU A 399 -5.60 -1.55 6.97
CA LEU A 399 -6.97 -1.61 6.46
C LEU A 399 -7.08 -0.72 5.22
N HIS A 400 -6.76 -1.33 4.09
CA HIS A 400 -6.58 -0.62 2.83
C HIS A 400 -7.92 -0.18 2.20
N ASN A 401 -9.03 -0.83 2.58
CA ASN A 401 -10.33 -0.64 1.93
C ASN A 401 -11.46 -0.63 2.96
N VAL A 402 -12.33 0.37 2.88
CA VAL A 402 -13.54 0.45 3.72
C VAL A 402 -14.84 0.55 2.91
N PRO A 403 -15.98 0.14 3.49
CA PRO A 403 -17.33 0.40 2.99
C PRO A 403 -17.51 1.80 2.41
N GLY A 404 -18.13 1.88 1.23
CA GLY A 404 -18.37 3.12 0.50
C GLY A 404 -17.16 3.80 -0.17
N SER A 405 -15.93 3.26 -0.04
CA SER A 405 -14.67 3.85 -0.52
C SER A 405 -14.28 5.20 0.12
N GLU A 406 -13.07 5.23 0.69
CA GLU A 406 -12.47 6.38 1.40
C GLU A 406 -11.80 7.42 0.50
N ASN A 407 -11.50 7.07 -0.76
CA ASN A 407 -10.87 7.98 -1.74
C ASN A 407 -11.52 8.00 -3.13
N GLY A 408 -12.38 7.03 -3.43
CA GLY A 408 -13.00 6.86 -4.74
C GLY A 408 -12.05 6.27 -5.79
N TRP A 409 -10.84 5.86 -5.41
CA TRP A 409 -9.86 5.25 -6.29
C TRP A 409 -10.01 3.74 -6.30
N ASN A 410 -9.55 3.11 -7.37
CA ASN A 410 -9.59 1.67 -7.60
C ASN A 410 -9.01 0.79 -6.50
N HIS A 411 -7.90 1.21 -5.91
CA HIS A 411 -7.20 0.42 -4.90
C HIS A 411 -7.94 0.45 -3.55
N SER A 412 -8.94 1.32 -3.36
CA SER A 412 -9.97 1.18 -2.30
C SER A 412 -10.94 0.00 -2.51
N GLY A 413 -10.70 -0.83 -3.54
CA GLY A 413 -11.58 -1.91 -4.00
C GLY A 413 -12.63 -1.46 -5.02
N ARG A 414 -12.98 -0.16 -5.04
CA ARG A 414 -14.05 0.40 -5.88
C ARG A 414 -13.73 1.79 -6.42
N LEU A 415 -13.49 1.92 -7.74
CA LEU A 415 -13.46 3.22 -8.41
C LEU A 415 -14.86 3.86 -8.34
N GLY A 416 -14.89 5.14 -8.01
CA GLY A 416 -16.05 5.99 -8.28
C GLY A 416 -16.13 7.19 -7.35
N THR A 417 -17.33 7.44 -6.82
CA THR A 417 -17.55 8.48 -5.83
C THR A 417 -17.22 7.98 -4.43
N ILE A 418 -16.53 8.80 -3.63
CA ILE A 418 -16.38 8.62 -2.18
C ILE A 418 -17.78 8.65 -1.53
N ASN A 419 -18.17 7.54 -0.89
CA ASN A 419 -19.36 7.44 -0.05
C ASN A 419 -19.02 7.08 1.41
N TRP A 420 -17.73 6.96 1.77
CA TRP A 420 -17.29 6.91 3.17
C TRP A 420 -17.16 8.31 3.76
N LEU A 421 -17.73 8.57 4.94
CA LEU A 421 -17.79 9.90 5.61
C LEU A 421 -18.28 11.08 4.73
N LYS A 422 -18.98 10.78 3.62
CA LYS A 422 -19.44 11.76 2.63
C LYS A 422 -20.79 11.37 2.03
N GLY A 423 -21.60 12.37 1.69
CA GLY A 423 -22.90 12.14 1.06
C GLY A 423 -23.90 11.40 1.94
N VAL A 424 -24.92 10.80 1.32
CA VAL A 424 -26.06 10.20 2.05
C VAL A 424 -25.64 8.99 2.90
N MET A 425 -24.84 8.08 2.36
CA MET A 425 -24.43 6.85 3.07
C MET A 425 -23.19 7.03 3.97
N GLY A 426 -22.57 8.22 3.99
CA GLY A 426 -21.31 8.51 4.69
C GLY A 426 -21.21 8.02 6.13
N LEU A 427 -22.29 8.18 6.91
CA LEU A 427 -22.30 7.79 8.33
C LEU A 427 -22.51 6.29 8.51
N ALA A 428 -23.40 5.68 7.73
CA ALA A 428 -23.65 4.24 7.75
C ALA A 428 -22.38 3.46 7.34
N ASN A 429 -21.72 3.89 6.27
CA ASN A 429 -20.49 3.27 5.77
C ASN A 429 -19.34 3.38 6.80
N ALA A 430 -19.18 4.54 7.44
CA ALA A 430 -18.22 4.72 8.52
C ALA A 430 -18.56 3.87 9.77
N GLN A 431 -19.84 3.62 10.05
CA GLN A 431 -20.26 2.71 11.12
C GLN A 431 -19.82 1.25 10.84
N ARG A 432 -19.98 0.73 9.61
CA ARG A 432 -19.41 -0.60 9.23
C ARG A 432 -17.88 -0.60 9.36
N SER A 433 -17.22 0.48 8.92
CA SER A 433 -15.76 0.63 9.02
C SER A 433 -15.24 0.46 10.46
N LEU A 434 -15.92 1.06 11.44
CA LEU A 434 -15.56 0.92 12.86
C LEU A 434 -15.64 -0.53 13.35
N ASP A 435 -16.64 -1.30 12.94
CA ASP A 435 -16.74 -2.71 13.37
C ASP A 435 -15.66 -3.60 12.73
N TYR A 436 -15.21 -3.31 11.51
CA TYR A 436 -14.08 -4.02 10.91
C TYR A 436 -12.76 -3.68 11.60
N ILE A 437 -12.49 -2.40 11.84
CA ILE A 437 -11.33 -1.96 12.63
C ILE A 437 -11.35 -2.62 14.02
N ARG A 438 -12.50 -2.66 14.68
CA ARG A 438 -12.72 -3.32 15.97
C ARG A 438 -12.46 -4.83 15.92
N THR A 439 -12.99 -5.51 14.90
CA THR A 439 -12.84 -6.96 14.72
C THR A 439 -11.38 -7.34 14.51
N ILE A 440 -10.68 -6.61 13.65
CA ILE A 440 -9.26 -6.83 13.37
C ILE A 440 -8.42 -6.49 14.61
N THR A 441 -8.72 -5.37 15.30
CA THR A 441 -8.08 -5.01 16.58
C THR A 441 -8.23 -6.14 17.61
N GLN A 442 -9.44 -6.64 17.82
CA GLN A 442 -9.74 -7.74 18.75
C GLN A 442 -8.99 -9.03 18.42
N PHE A 443 -8.64 -9.25 17.15
CA PHE A 443 -7.79 -10.35 16.73
C PHE A 443 -6.30 -10.09 17.02
N ILE A 444 -5.74 -8.98 16.50
CA ILE A 444 -4.28 -8.75 16.50
C ILE A 444 -3.69 -8.49 17.89
N VAL A 445 -4.51 -8.11 18.87
CA VAL A 445 -4.09 -7.81 20.25
C VAL A 445 -4.14 -9.02 21.19
N GLN A 446 -4.50 -10.21 20.70
CA GLN A 446 -4.32 -11.46 21.45
C GLN A 446 -2.81 -11.77 21.60
N GLU A 447 -2.41 -12.44 22.68
CA GLU A 447 -1.00 -12.73 22.99
C GLU A 447 -0.26 -13.48 21.87
N GLN A 448 -1.00 -14.26 21.08
CA GLN A 448 -0.50 -14.98 19.92
C GLN A 448 -0.01 -14.07 18.80
N TYR A 449 -0.44 -12.81 18.68
CA TYR A 449 -0.23 -11.97 17.49
C TYR A 449 0.50 -10.65 17.77
N THR A 450 0.36 -10.07 18.96
CA THR A 450 0.80 -8.70 19.28
C THR A 450 2.30 -8.43 19.06
N ASP A 451 3.17 -9.43 19.17
CA ASP A 451 4.63 -9.30 18.94
C ASP A 451 4.99 -9.26 17.43
N VAL A 452 4.12 -9.79 16.56
CA VAL A 452 4.31 -9.78 15.09
C VAL A 452 3.64 -8.58 14.44
N ILE A 453 2.53 -8.08 15.00
CA ILE A 453 1.78 -6.92 14.48
C ILE A 453 1.84 -5.75 15.48
N PRO A 454 3.00 -5.09 15.66
CA PRO A 454 3.15 -3.96 16.58
C PRO A 454 2.67 -2.62 16.00
N LEU A 455 2.32 -2.54 14.71
CA LEU A 455 1.79 -1.33 14.05
C LEU A 455 0.50 -1.67 13.29
N TRP A 456 -0.46 -0.76 13.36
CA TRP A 456 -1.79 -0.88 12.76
C TRP A 456 -2.16 0.41 12.03
N SER A 457 -1.97 0.44 10.70
CA SER A 457 -2.53 1.45 9.79
C SER A 457 -4.04 1.17 9.68
N PHE A 458 -4.85 1.86 10.48
CA PHE A 458 -6.27 1.52 10.63
C PHE A 458 -7.17 2.03 9.49
N ILE A 459 -6.62 2.84 8.58
CA ILE A 459 -7.23 3.24 7.30
C ILE A 459 -6.17 3.78 6.33
N ASN A 460 -6.21 3.32 5.08
CA ASN A 460 -5.37 3.80 3.99
C ASN A 460 -5.96 5.03 3.29
N GLU A 461 -5.11 6.01 2.95
CA GLU A 461 -5.37 7.06 1.95
C GLU A 461 -6.80 7.67 1.89
N PRO A 462 -7.44 8.08 3.01
CA PRO A 462 -8.72 8.77 2.93
C PRO A 462 -8.54 10.12 2.24
N ASN A 463 -9.36 10.42 1.23
CA ASN A 463 -9.17 11.63 0.41
C ASN A 463 -9.66 12.88 1.15
N GLY A 464 -8.76 13.52 1.90
CA GLY A 464 -9.04 14.70 2.73
C GLY A 464 -9.50 15.92 1.93
N ASN A 465 -9.03 16.08 0.69
CA ASN A 465 -9.53 17.11 -0.23
C ASN A 465 -11.00 16.86 -0.63
N GLY A 466 -11.41 15.59 -0.70
CA GLY A 466 -12.78 15.18 -0.99
C GLY A 466 -13.73 15.17 0.22
N ILE A 467 -13.21 14.94 1.43
CA ILE A 467 -14.00 14.67 2.65
C ILE A 467 -13.97 15.85 3.64
N GLY A 468 -12.79 16.39 3.93
CA GLY A 468 -12.52 17.43 4.93
C GLY A 468 -11.76 16.91 6.16
N LYS A 469 -10.80 17.71 6.67
CA LYS A 469 -9.93 17.37 7.81
C LYS A 469 -10.73 17.08 9.07
N GLU A 470 -11.69 17.93 9.38
CA GLU A 470 -12.53 17.91 10.59
C GLU A 470 -13.31 16.58 10.68
N VAL A 471 -13.73 16.07 9.54
CA VAL A 471 -14.51 14.83 9.42
C VAL A 471 -13.61 13.60 9.61
N ILE A 472 -12.47 13.56 8.94
CA ILE A 472 -11.47 12.48 9.07
C ILE A 472 -10.90 12.43 10.50
N GLY A 473 -10.49 13.57 11.05
CA GLY A 473 -9.95 13.64 12.42
C GLY A 473 -10.96 13.28 13.51
N SER A 474 -12.26 13.44 13.25
CA SER A 474 -13.32 12.95 14.16
C SER A 474 -13.46 11.42 14.12
N PHE A 475 -13.25 10.79 12.96
CA PHE A 475 -13.20 9.33 12.84
C PHE A 475 -11.92 8.75 13.47
N TYR A 476 -10.77 9.40 13.25
CA TYR A 476 -9.48 9.00 13.84
C TYR A 476 -9.53 8.98 15.38
N LEU A 477 -10.22 9.95 16.02
CA LEU A 477 -10.41 9.95 17.48
C LEU A 477 -11.32 8.81 17.96
N GLU A 478 -12.46 8.57 17.31
CA GLU A 478 -13.35 7.43 17.65
C GLU A 478 -12.63 6.09 17.47
N VAL A 479 -11.77 5.94 16.46
CA VAL A 479 -10.92 4.75 16.27
C VAL A 479 -9.89 4.62 17.38
N HIS A 480 -9.13 5.68 17.71
CA HIS A 480 -8.18 5.67 18.82
C HIS A 480 -8.85 5.25 20.13
N ASP A 481 -9.96 5.90 20.49
CA ASP A 481 -10.65 5.64 21.75
C ASP A 481 -11.24 4.22 21.78
N MET A 482 -11.84 3.76 20.69
CA MET A 482 -12.34 2.38 20.57
C MET A 482 -11.23 1.34 20.72
N ILE A 483 -10.06 1.57 20.14
CA ILE A 483 -8.92 0.65 20.26
C ILE A 483 -8.35 0.68 21.68
N ARG A 484 -8.20 1.86 22.30
CA ARG A 484 -7.68 1.96 23.67
C ARG A 484 -8.67 1.48 24.74
N ASP A 485 -9.98 1.52 24.48
CA ASP A 485 -11.01 0.81 25.27
C ASP A 485 -10.83 -0.73 25.21
N ILE A 486 -10.36 -1.27 24.08
CA ILE A 486 -10.07 -2.70 23.92
C ILE A 486 -8.74 -3.07 24.59
N THR A 487 -7.67 -2.30 24.33
CA THR A 487 -6.29 -2.67 24.67
C THR A 487 -5.83 -2.17 26.03
N GLY A 488 -6.40 -1.07 26.53
CA GLY A 488 -5.78 -0.22 27.53
C GLY A 488 -4.78 0.77 26.93
N TYR A 489 -4.30 1.68 27.77
CA TYR A 489 -3.35 2.74 27.43
C TYR A 489 -1.92 2.41 27.88
N GLY A 490 -0.93 3.00 27.21
CA GLY A 490 0.48 2.97 27.59
C GLY A 490 1.24 1.74 27.08
N LYS A 491 2.56 1.73 27.31
CA LYS A 491 3.47 0.72 26.73
C LYS A 491 3.05 -0.71 27.05
N GLY A 492 2.96 -1.54 26.00
CA GLY A 492 2.62 -2.96 26.08
C GLY A 492 1.12 -3.26 25.94
N ASN A 493 0.25 -2.25 25.91
CA ASN A 493 -1.19 -2.41 25.76
C ASN A 493 -1.62 -2.21 24.30
N GLY A 494 -1.41 -3.23 23.46
CA GLY A 494 -1.73 -3.21 22.02
C GLY A 494 -0.73 -2.45 21.14
N PRO A 495 -1.02 -2.25 19.83
CA PRO A 495 -0.08 -1.68 18.87
C PRO A 495 0.01 -0.15 18.91
N HIS A 496 1.04 0.38 18.23
CA HIS A 496 1.05 1.74 17.71
C HIS A 496 -0.02 1.89 16.61
N LEU A 497 -0.65 3.07 16.51
CA LEU A 497 -1.73 3.32 15.57
C LEU A 497 -1.26 4.31 14.50
N ALA A 498 -1.14 3.85 13.26
CA ALA A 498 -0.77 4.67 12.12
C ALA A 498 -2.02 5.30 11.49
N MET A 499 -2.02 6.63 11.38
CA MET A 499 -3.07 7.41 10.73
C MET A 499 -2.51 8.05 9.46
N HIS A 500 -3.18 7.87 8.32
CA HIS A 500 -2.75 8.49 7.07
C HIS A 500 -2.99 10.00 7.09
N ASP A 501 -2.11 10.80 6.47
CA ASP A 501 -2.20 12.27 6.44
C ASP A 501 -3.40 12.84 5.65
N GLY A 502 -4.13 11.97 4.95
CA GLY A 502 -5.30 12.27 4.13
C GLY A 502 -5.01 13.13 2.90
N PHE A 503 -3.76 13.22 2.45
CA PHE A 503 -3.25 14.16 1.44
C PHE A 503 -3.48 15.64 1.79
N LEU A 504 -3.59 15.94 3.08
CA LEU A 504 -3.66 17.31 3.61
C LEU A 504 -2.28 17.84 4.00
N GLY A 505 -1.23 17.03 3.82
CA GLY A 505 0.14 17.33 4.25
C GLY A 505 0.34 17.04 5.73
N VAL A 506 1.47 16.42 6.06
CA VAL A 506 1.84 16.04 7.44
C VAL A 506 1.78 17.20 8.45
N SER A 507 2.13 18.42 8.04
CA SER A 507 2.09 19.63 8.88
C SER A 507 0.67 20.00 9.32
N SER A 508 -0.37 19.61 8.58
CA SER A 508 -1.76 19.79 9.00
C SER A 508 -2.07 19.03 10.29
N TRP A 509 -1.29 18.01 10.66
CA TRP A 509 -1.59 17.11 11.79
C TRP A 509 -0.70 17.32 13.02
N TYR A 510 0.24 18.29 13.02
CA TYR A 510 1.16 18.47 14.14
C TYR A 510 0.45 18.76 15.48
N ASP A 511 -0.61 19.58 15.47
CA ASP A 511 -1.43 19.88 16.66
C ASP A 511 -2.60 18.90 16.87
N TYR A 512 -2.61 17.73 16.20
CA TYR A 512 -3.71 16.78 16.29
C TYR A 512 -3.57 15.83 17.49
N LEU A 513 -4.56 15.91 18.40
CA LEU A 513 -4.66 15.12 19.64
C LEU A 513 -3.37 15.00 20.46
N PRO A 514 -2.78 16.11 20.96
CA PRO A 514 -1.69 16.04 21.92
C PRO A 514 -2.08 15.17 23.13
N GLY A 515 -1.27 14.15 23.42
CA GLY A 515 -1.56 13.17 24.48
C GLY A 515 -2.23 11.88 24.01
N ALA A 516 -2.56 11.71 22.72
CA ALA A 516 -3.05 10.43 22.18
C ALA A 516 -1.98 9.34 22.31
N ASP A 517 -2.36 8.15 22.78
CA ASP A 517 -1.40 7.11 23.16
C ASP A 517 -0.88 6.36 21.94
N ARG A 518 0.44 6.49 21.66
CA ARG A 518 1.18 5.76 20.62
C ARG A 518 0.59 5.90 19.22
N MET A 519 0.23 7.13 18.85
CA MET A 519 -0.07 7.50 17.47
C MET A 519 1.20 7.61 16.61
N VAL A 520 1.06 7.33 15.32
CA VAL A 520 2.08 7.40 14.26
C VAL A 520 1.44 8.09 13.06
N LEU A 521 2.17 8.97 12.38
CA LEU A 521 1.71 9.59 11.14
C LEU A 521 2.20 8.76 9.94
N ASP A 522 1.30 8.47 9.00
CA ASP A 522 1.60 7.73 7.78
C ASP A 522 1.52 8.69 6.58
N GLN A 523 2.63 8.87 5.87
CA GLN A 523 2.75 9.75 4.69
C GLN A 523 3.07 8.94 3.43
N HIS A 524 2.33 9.16 2.35
CA HIS A 524 2.56 8.45 1.09
C HIS A 524 3.29 9.36 0.10
N SER A 525 4.56 9.03 -0.17
CA SER A 525 5.51 9.95 -0.79
C SER A 525 5.87 9.55 -2.22
N TYR A 526 5.16 10.18 -3.16
CA TYR A 526 5.32 9.99 -4.60
C TYR A 526 5.44 11.35 -5.31
N MET A 527 6.31 11.45 -6.32
CA MET A 527 6.51 12.67 -7.11
C MET A 527 5.86 12.66 -8.50
N VAL A 528 5.07 11.63 -8.81
CA VAL A 528 4.72 11.27 -10.20
C VAL A 528 3.24 11.40 -10.56
N PHE A 529 2.36 11.70 -9.60
CA PHE A 529 0.92 11.77 -9.87
C PHE A 529 0.40 13.20 -10.17
N GLN A 530 1.33 14.14 -10.39
CA GLN A 530 1.09 15.54 -10.74
C GLN A 530 1.89 15.90 -12.00
N ASP A 531 2.14 17.20 -12.25
CA ASP A 531 3.10 17.63 -13.28
C ASP A 531 4.46 16.93 -13.03
N GLN A 532 4.96 16.24 -14.06
CA GLN A 532 6.10 15.34 -13.94
C GLN A 532 7.39 16.10 -13.62
N PRO A 533 8.28 15.56 -12.76
CA PRO A 533 9.57 16.17 -12.52
C PRO A 533 10.41 16.10 -13.81
N SER A 534 11.20 17.16 -14.03
CA SER A 534 12.05 17.30 -15.21
C SER A 534 13.47 17.65 -14.79
N GLY A 535 14.45 17.23 -15.62
CA GLY A 535 15.87 17.43 -15.33
C GLY A 535 16.72 16.32 -15.97
N THR A 536 18.01 16.37 -15.70
CA THR A 536 18.94 15.28 -15.98
C THR A 536 18.84 14.18 -14.93
N LEU A 537 19.48 13.02 -15.17
CA LEU A 537 19.60 11.97 -14.15
C LEU A 537 20.29 12.46 -12.87
N ASP A 538 21.20 13.43 -12.96
CA ASP A 538 21.89 14.02 -11.81
C ASP A 538 20.99 14.99 -11.00
N ASP A 539 19.96 15.55 -11.63
CA ASP A 539 18.94 16.36 -10.96
C ASP A 539 17.90 15.45 -10.30
N LEU A 540 17.30 14.54 -11.09
CA LEU A 540 16.23 13.64 -10.65
C LEU A 540 16.63 12.79 -9.45
N LYS A 541 17.84 12.21 -9.45
CA LYS A 541 18.30 11.33 -8.36
C LYS A 541 18.39 12.00 -6.99
N LYS A 542 18.46 13.34 -6.94
CA LYS A 542 18.58 14.13 -5.69
C LYS A 542 17.25 14.67 -5.18
N MET A 543 16.19 14.59 -5.99
CA MET A 543 14.88 15.15 -5.63
C MET A 543 14.29 14.57 -4.33
N PRO A 544 14.40 13.26 -4.01
CA PRO A 544 13.87 12.73 -2.75
C PRO A 544 14.40 13.45 -1.51
N CYS A 545 15.71 13.66 -1.44
CA CYS A 545 16.36 14.40 -0.37
C CYS A 545 15.92 15.86 -0.31
N GLN A 546 15.83 16.52 -1.46
CA GLN A 546 15.44 17.93 -1.55
C GLN A 546 13.97 18.17 -1.17
N TRP A 547 13.08 17.21 -1.47
CA TRP A 547 11.64 17.38 -1.30
C TRP A 547 11.16 16.90 0.07
N TRP A 548 11.77 15.85 0.62
CA TRP A 548 11.17 15.11 1.74
C TRP A 548 11.97 15.13 3.04
N ALA A 549 13.31 15.18 3.00
CA ALA A 549 14.14 14.99 4.19
C ALA A 549 13.86 16.02 5.31
N SER A 550 13.66 17.29 4.94
CA SER A 550 13.27 18.36 5.88
C SER A 550 11.86 18.15 6.46
N GLY A 551 10.90 17.72 5.63
CA GLY A 551 9.52 17.46 6.06
C GLY A 551 9.41 16.30 7.05
N THR A 552 10.07 15.17 6.75
CA THR A 552 10.12 13.98 7.61
C THR A 552 10.81 14.27 8.95
N ASN A 553 11.95 14.95 8.93
CA ASN A 553 12.65 15.36 10.15
C ASN A 553 11.82 16.36 10.98
N THR A 554 11.15 17.32 10.33
CA THR A 554 10.25 18.25 11.04
C THR A 554 9.09 17.50 11.69
N THR A 555 8.45 16.59 10.97
CA THR A 555 7.36 15.74 11.50
C THR A 555 7.83 14.92 12.70
N SER A 556 9.03 14.35 12.63
CA SER A 556 9.64 13.59 13.73
C SER A 556 9.89 14.43 14.99
N ASN A 557 10.19 15.73 14.82
CA ASN A 557 10.37 16.65 15.95
C ASN A 557 9.05 17.24 16.47
N SER A 558 8.08 17.51 15.60
CA SER A 558 6.85 18.26 15.91
C SER A 558 5.64 17.40 16.27
N PHE A 559 5.50 16.21 15.68
CA PHE A 559 4.38 15.30 15.95
C PHE A 559 4.84 14.10 16.78
N GLY A 560 5.77 13.30 16.24
CA GLY A 560 6.07 11.97 16.78
C GLY A 560 6.60 11.05 15.68
N PRO A 561 6.48 9.72 15.82
CA PRO A 561 6.93 8.80 14.79
C PRO A 561 6.16 9.05 13.51
N THR A 562 6.89 9.16 12.41
CA THR A 562 6.35 9.19 11.05
C THR A 562 6.91 8.00 10.29
N ILE A 563 6.08 7.44 9.41
CA ILE A 563 6.46 6.42 8.44
C ILE A 563 6.13 6.93 7.04
N ALA A 564 6.98 6.62 6.07
CA ALA A 564 6.54 6.55 4.70
C ALA A 564 5.92 5.17 4.46
N GLY A 565 4.63 5.00 4.77
CA GLY A 565 3.91 3.75 4.53
C GLY A 565 3.85 3.36 3.06
N GLU A 566 4.10 4.32 2.17
CA GLU A 566 4.33 4.08 0.76
C GLU A 566 5.35 5.04 0.12
N THR A 567 6.24 4.47 -0.70
CA THR A 567 7.13 5.19 -1.63
C THR A 567 7.66 4.23 -2.70
N SER A 568 8.20 4.71 -3.81
CA SER A 568 8.71 3.86 -4.91
C SER A 568 9.95 4.47 -5.60
N ALA A 569 10.51 3.77 -6.59
CA ALA A 569 11.59 4.30 -7.43
C ALA A 569 11.09 5.16 -8.60
N ALA A 570 9.82 5.56 -8.58
CA ALA A 570 9.21 6.29 -9.68
C ALA A 570 9.56 7.79 -9.63
N TRP A 571 10.33 8.24 -10.63
CA TRP A 571 10.50 9.64 -10.98
C TRP A 571 9.67 10.06 -12.20
N ASN A 572 8.84 9.16 -12.75
CA ASN A 572 7.78 9.48 -13.70
C ASN A 572 6.66 8.43 -13.60
N ASP A 573 5.52 8.71 -14.22
CA ASP A 573 4.34 7.84 -14.20
C ASP A 573 4.28 6.77 -15.30
N CYS A 574 5.42 6.46 -15.94
CA CYS A 574 5.49 5.35 -16.88
C CYS A 574 5.29 3.99 -16.20
N GLY A 575 4.51 3.15 -16.86
CA GLY A 575 4.14 1.81 -16.42
C GLY A 575 2.72 1.47 -16.87
N LYS A 576 2.46 0.19 -17.15
CA LYS A 576 1.14 -0.28 -17.58
C LYS A 576 0.11 -0.01 -16.48
N TRP A 577 -0.87 0.82 -16.83
CA TRP A 577 -2.03 1.19 -16.03
C TRP A 577 -1.75 1.93 -14.72
N ILE A 578 -0.54 2.47 -14.51
CA ILE A 578 -0.14 3.17 -13.27
C ILE A 578 -1.15 4.23 -12.85
N ASN A 579 -1.64 5.01 -13.81
CA ASN A 579 -2.62 6.08 -13.60
C ASN A 579 -4.07 5.65 -13.75
N ASN A 580 -4.31 4.36 -14.02
CA ASN A 580 -5.56 3.63 -14.31
C ASN A 580 -5.56 2.77 -15.60
N VAL A 581 -6.47 1.79 -15.66
CA VAL A 581 -6.80 0.95 -16.82
C VAL A 581 -7.41 1.84 -17.88
N GLY A 582 -6.84 1.83 -19.08
CA GLY A 582 -7.28 2.69 -20.17
C GLY A 582 -6.97 4.18 -20.00
N ALA A 583 -6.31 4.59 -18.91
CA ALA A 583 -5.66 5.89 -18.82
C ALA A 583 -4.25 5.82 -19.41
N GLY A 584 -3.76 6.95 -19.92
CA GLY A 584 -2.39 7.11 -20.38
C GLY A 584 -1.43 7.58 -19.28
N GLN A 585 -0.31 8.16 -19.71
CA GLN A 585 0.77 8.64 -18.86
C GLN A 585 0.94 10.16 -19.03
N ARG A 586 1.22 10.88 -17.94
CA ARG A 586 1.50 12.32 -17.99
C ARG A 586 2.85 12.58 -18.63
N TYR A 587 3.81 11.68 -18.41
CA TYR A 587 5.18 11.79 -18.93
C TYR A 587 5.27 11.81 -20.46
N ASP A 588 4.45 11.02 -21.15
CA ASP A 588 4.38 11.00 -22.62
C ASP A 588 3.18 11.78 -23.20
N GLY A 589 2.40 12.43 -22.34
CA GLY A 589 1.24 13.24 -22.71
C GLY A 589 0.03 12.45 -23.21
N THR A 590 -0.01 11.12 -23.03
CA THR A 590 -1.17 10.29 -23.38
C THR A 590 -2.27 10.32 -22.32
N TYR A 591 -1.98 10.76 -21.09
CA TYR A 591 -2.99 11.05 -20.07
C TYR A 591 -3.84 12.27 -20.45
N GLU A 592 -5.14 12.24 -20.12
CA GLU A 592 -6.07 13.31 -20.51
C GLU A 592 -5.65 14.66 -19.89
N GLY A 593 -5.52 15.69 -20.74
CA GLY A 593 -5.08 17.03 -20.34
C GLY A 593 -3.56 17.23 -20.26
N TYR A 594 -2.73 16.26 -20.70
CA TYR A 594 -1.26 16.36 -20.68
C TYR A 594 -0.59 16.38 -22.06
N SER A 595 -1.34 16.42 -23.15
CA SER A 595 -0.82 16.34 -24.53
C SER A 595 0.18 17.45 -24.92
N ASP A 596 0.16 18.59 -24.23
CA ASP A 596 1.06 19.73 -24.40
C ASP A 596 2.15 19.80 -23.32
N LYS A 597 2.15 18.86 -22.36
CA LYS A 597 3.09 18.78 -21.22
C LYS A 597 4.06 17.58 -21.27
N ALA A 598 4.02 16.78 -22.34
CA ALA A 598 4.88 15.60 -22.50
C ALA A 598 6.38 15.94 -22.35
N LEU A 599 7.09 15.15 -21.53
CA LEU A 599 8.53 15.29 -21.28
C LEU A 599 9.38 14.28 -22.06
N GLY A 600 8.83 13.14 -22.45
CA GLY A 600 9.56 12.08 -23.16
C GLY A 600 8.65 10.96 -23.67
N SER A 601 9.23 9.83 -24.07
CA SER A 601 8.46 8.60 -24.33
C SER A 601 8.57 7.65 -23.14
N CYS A 602 7.47 6.94 -22.82
CA CYS A 602 7.50 5.84 -21.87
C CYS A 602 8.14 4.54 -22.41
N ASP A 603 8.46 4.44 -23.70
CA ASP A 603 9.05 3.21 -24.29
C ASP A 603 10.32 2.74 -23.54
N TYR A 604 11.23 3.68 -23.23
CA TYR A 604 12.47 3.38 -22.50
C TYR A 604 12.21 3.01 -21.04
N TRP A 605 11.20 3.63 -20.40
CA TRP A 605 10.90 3.44 -18.98
C TRP A 605 10.09 2.16 -18.72
N ASN A 606 9.29 1.72 -19.68
CA ASN A 606 8.53 0.47 -19.61
C ASN A 606 9.42 -0.77 -19.85
N ASP A 607 10.56 -0.63 -20.53
CA ASP A 607 11.52 -1.71 -20.80
C ASP A 607 12.82 -1.52 -20.01
N TYR A 608 12.84 -2.07 -18.79
CA TYR A 608 14.03 -2.06 -17.93
C TYR A 608 15.23 -2.79 -18.53
N THR A 609 15.05 -3.66 -19.53
CA THR A 609 16.16 -4.38 -20.18
C THR A 609 17.00 -3.47 -21.07
N GLN A 610 16.47 -2.29 -21.43
CA GLN A 610 17.19 -1.24 -22.14
C GLN A 610 17.91 -0.25 -21.20
N TRP A 611 17.65 -0.30 -19.88
CA TRP A 611 18.24 0.64 -18.93
C TRP A 611 19.75 0.47 -18.86
N ASN A 612 20.48 1.53 -19.24
CA ASN A 612 21.92 1.54 -19.15
C ASN A 612 22.39 1.76 -17.70
N GLN A 613 23.66 1.48 -17.43
CA GLN A 613 24.23 1.58 -16.07
C GLN A 613 24.03 2.95 -15.43
N SER A 614 24.09 4.06 -16.19
CA SER A 614 23.87 5.39 -15.60
C SER A 614 22.42 5.64 -15.17
N THR A 615 21.43 5.01 -15.81
CA THR A 615 20.04 4.99 -15.33
C THR A 615 19.92 4.15 -14.07
N VAL A 616 20.51 2.96 -14.04
CA VAL A 616 20.49 2.06 -12.87
C VAL A 616 21.17 2.71 -11.65
N ASP A 617 22.36 3.31 -11.84
CA ASP A 617 23.10 4.01 -10.78
C ASP A 617 22.33 5.25 -10.28
N ALA A 618 21.67 6.00 -11.16
CA ALA A 618 20.86 7.15 -10.78
C ALA A 618 19.58 6.75 -10.03
N LEU A 619 18.93 5.65 -10.40
CA LEU A 619 17.79 5.09 -9.65
C LEU A 619 18.24 4.49 -8.30
N ASN A 620 19.42 3.87 -8.23
CA ASN A 620 19.99 3.41 -6.98
C ASN A 620 20.23 4.59 -6.02
N HIS A 621 20.84 5.67 -6.52
CA HIS A 621 21.04 6.91 -5.75
C HIS A 621 19.71 7.55 -5.35
N PHE A 622 18.72 7.60 -6.26
CA PHE A 622 17.36 8.06 -5.95
C PHE A 622 16.78 7.29 -4.78
N MET A 623 16.88 5.96 -4.80
CA MET A 623 16.36 5.11 -3.72
C MET A 623 17.12 5.23 -2.41
N LEU A 624 18.45 5.37 -2.46
CA LEU A 624 19.24 5.70 -1.26
C LEU A 624 18.79 7.04 -0.66
N GLY A 625 18.54 8.06 -1.49
CA GLY A 625 18.02 9.35 -1.06
C GLY A 625 16.60 9.27 -0.49
N THR A 626 15.70 8.49 -1.11
CA THR A 626 14.36 8.22 -0.59
C THR A 626 14.42 7.53 0.78
N MET A 627 15.24 6.49 0.93
CA MET A 627 15.38 5.75 2.19
C MET A 627 15.95 6.62 3.32
N ASP A 628 16.92 7.49 3.01
CA ASP A 628 17.53 8.41 3.98
C ASP A 628 16.55 9.54 4.37
N ALA A 629 15.86 10.13 3.39
CA ALA A 629 14.86 11.18 3.59
C ALA A 629 13.62 10.72 4.36
N MET A 630 13.24 9.44 4.23
CA MET A 630 12.06 8.87 4.91
C MET A 630 12.39 8.18 6.22
N GLN A 631 13.60 7.64 6.36
CA GLN A 631 14.08 6.85 7.49
C GLN A 631 13.25 5.57 7.68
N ASN A 632 12.05 5.67 8.27
CA ASN A 632 11.09 4.58 8.36
C ASN A 632 10.28 4.51 7.06
N PHE A 633 10.61 3.58 6.17
CA PHE A 633 9.97 3.46 4.86
C PHE A 633 9.37 2.09 4.62
N PHE A 634 8.33 2.06 3.79
CA PHE A 634 7.74 0.86 3.22
C PHE A 634 7.63 1.07 1.70
N PHE A 635 8.40 0.27 0.94
CA PHE A 635 8.44 0.41 -0.52
C PHE A 635 7.23 -0.26 -1.18
N TRP A 636 6.54 0.48 -2.03
CA TRP A 636 5.48 0.04 -2.91
C TRP A 636 6.05 -0.43 -4.27
N THR A 637 6.13 -1.73 -4.54
CA THR A 637 5.77 -2.90 -3.72
C THR A 637 6.86 -3.97 -3.81
N TRP A 638 6.80 -5.04 -2.99
CA TRP A 638 7.77 -6.14 -3.06
C TRP A 638 7.90 -6.70 -4.48
N LYS A 639 6.77 -7.01 -5.11
CA LYS A 639 6.71 -7.47 -6.51
C LYS A 639 5.38 -7.20 -7.17
N ILE A 640 5.40 -7.24 -8.50
CA ILE A 640 4.25 -6.97 -9.37
C ILE A 640 3.96 -8.23 -10.21
N GLY A 641 2.68 -8.53 -10.43
CA GLY A 641 2.29 -9.65 -11.27
C GLY A 641 2.72 -9.45 -12.72
N ASN A 642 3.07 -10.55 -13.39
CA ASN A 642 3.39 -10.46 -14.81
C ASN A 642 2.17 -10.00 -15.63
N SER A 643 2.41 -9.21 -16.67
CA SER A 643 1.47 -8.95 -17.76
C SER A 643 1.67 -9.97 -18.88
N THR A 644 0.59 -10.28 -19.59
CA THR A 644 0.52 -11.21 -20.73
C THR A 644 0.44 -10.49 -22.08
N ASP A 645 0.20 -9.17 -22.08
CA ASP A 645 -0.04 -8.32 -23.26
C ASP A 645 1.10 -7.30 -23.50
N VAL A 646 2.33 -7.60 -23.09
CA VAL A 646 3.53 -6.74 -23.24
C VAL A 646 4.77 -7.56 -23.55
N ASP A 647 5.79 -6.95 -24.17
CA ASP A 647 7.04 -7.64 -24.52
C ASP A 647 7.91 -7.98 -23.29
N VAL A 648 7.92 -7.11 -22.27
CA VAL A 648 8.62 -7.31 -21.00
C VAL A 648 7.61 -7.69 -19.92
N PRO A 649 7.59 -8.93 -19.42
CA PRO A 649 6.50 -9.41 -18.57
C PRO A 649 6.31 -8.65 -17.25
N GLN A 650 7.31 -7.90 -16.77
CA GLN A 650 7.22 -7.03 -15.59
C GLN A 650 7.03 -5.56 -16.04
N PRO A 651 5.80 -5.08 -16.28
CA PRO A 651 5.56 -3.81 -16.98
C PRO A 651 5.82 -2.53 -16.16
N ASN A 652 6.08 -2.66 -14.85
CA ASN A 652 6.10 -1.56 -13.89
C ASN A 652 7.41 -1.56 -13.06
N PRO A 653 8.60 -1.41 -13.68
CA PRO A 653 9.89 -1.66 -13.03
C PRO A 653 10.22 -0.71 -11.86
N PHE A 654 9.76 0.54 -11.90
CA PHE A 654 9.93 1.50 -10.80
C PHE A 654 9.23 1.09 -9.48
N TRP A 655 8.27 0.17 -9.57
CA TRP A 655 7.34 -0.18 -8.50
C TRP A 655 7.57 -1.62 -7.99
N HIS A 656 8.70 -2.23 -8.37
CA HIS A 656 8.97 -3.65 -8.15
C HIS A 656 10.31 -3.87 -7.43
N TYR A 657 10.29 -3.87 -6.10
CA TYR A 657 11.48 -3.93 -5.24
C TYR A 657 12.40 -5.12 -5.58
N ARG A 658 11.82 -6.33 -5.66
CA ARG A 658 12.56 -7.58 -5.94
C ARG A 658 13.28 -7.56 -7.30
N LEU A 659 12.67 -6.96 -8.32
CA LEU A 659 13.29 -6.80 -9.65
C LEU A 659 14.44 -5.79 -9.59
N GLY A 660 14.27 -4.69 -8.83
CA GLY A 660 15.34 -3.72 -8.64
C GLY A 660 16.51 -4.20 -7.80
N LEU A 661 16.31 -5.17 -6.89
CA LEU A 661 17.41 -5.90 -6.24
C LEU A 661 18.18 -6.78 -7.24
N GLU A 662 17.47 -7.48 -8.13
CA GLU A 662 18.06 -8.36 -9.14
C GLU A 662 18.91 -7.57 -10.15
N HIS A 663 18.43 -6.39 -10.56
CA HIS A 663 19.05 -5.56 -11.59
C HIS A 663 19.85 -4.34 -11.06
N GLY A 664 19.85 -4.09 -9.75
CA GLY A 664 20.78 -3.18 -9.07
C GLY A 664 20.31 -1.75 -8.83
N TRP A 665 19.06 -1.37 -9.19
CA TRP A 665 18.51 -0.06 -8.84
C TRP A 665 17.91 0.02 -7.42
N MET A 666 17.82 -1.10 -6.70
CA MET A 666 17.68 -1.10 -5.25
C MET A 666 19.04 -1.38 -4.58
N PRO A 667 19.35 -0.73 -3.44
CA PRO A 667 20.53 -1.08 -2.65
C PRO A 667 20.36 -2.47 -2.03
N LYS A 668 21.45 -3.26 -1.99
CA LYS A 668 21.45 -4.61 -1.41
C LYS A 668 21.42 -4.62 0.13
N ASP A 669 21.82 -3.52 0.75
CA ASP A 669 21.79 -3.31 2.19
C ASP A 669 21.13 -1.94 2.43
N PRO A 670 19.89 -1.87 2.95
CA PRO A 670 19.17 -0.60 3.08
C PRO A 670 19.88 0.39 4.02
N ARG A 671 20.79 -0.08 4.89
CA ARG A 671 21.56 0.78 5.80
C ARG A 671 22.55 1.69 5.08
N THR A 672 22.91 1.39 3.83
CA THR A 672 23.82 2.26 3.06
C THR A 672 23.16 3.56 2.60
N ALA A 673 21.84 3.71 2.78
CA ALA A 673 21.13 4.97 2.55
C ALA A 673 21.60 6.08 3.49
N ALA A 674 21.96 5.75 4.74
CA ALA A 674 22.24 6.72 5.80
C ALA A 674 23.30 7.76 5.41
N GLY A 675 22.90 9.03 5.33
CA GLY A 675 23.75 10.18 4.98
C GLY A 675 23.86 10.50 3.48
N THR A 676 23.04 9.87 2.62
CA THR A 676 22.91 10.22 1.19
C THR A 676 22.44 11.66 1.00
N CYS A 677 21.46 12.11 1.77
CA CYS A 677 20.90 13.44 1.66
C CYS A 677 21.86 14.54 2.13
N LEU A 678 22.63 14.26 3.19
CA LEU A 678 23.77 15.09 3.58
C LEU A 678 24.85 15.15 2.48
N ALA A 679 25.15 14.02 1.82
CA ALA A 679 26.11 13.96 0.71
C ALA A 679 25.62 14.70 -0.55
N ASP A 680 24.31 14.78 -0.76
CA ASP A 680 23.69 15.61 -1.79
C ASP A 680 23.65 17.11 -1.45
N GLY A 681 24.05 17.48 -0.23
CA GLY A 681 24.14 18.87 0.23
C GLY A 681 22.86 19.42 0.85
N VAL A 682 21.88 18.55 1.14
CA VAL A 682 20.67 18.96 1.88
C VAL A 682 21.05 19.20 3.34
N THR A 683 20.81 20.42 3.82
CA THR A 683 20.97 20.74 5.24
C THR A 683 19.68 20.40 5.96
N GLU A 684 19.69 19.29 6.68
CA GLU A 684 18.52 18.79 7.41
C GLU A 684 18.42 19.37 8.83
N ASN A 685 17.20 19.52 9.31
CA ASN A 685 16.88 19.73 10.72
C ASN A 685 16.92 18.40 11.49
N SER A 686 18.09 17.76 11.51
CA SER A 686 18.29 16.37 11.96
C SER A 686 17.51 16.01 13.23
N PHE A 687 16.63 15.02 13.13
CA PHE A 687 16.02 14.38 14.29
C PHE A 687 17.08 13.62 15.09
N ASN A 688 17.09 13.78 16.42
CA ASN A 688 18.12 13.22 17.29
C ASN A 688 17.82 11.78 17.78
N GLY A 689 16.75 11.16 17.26
CA GLY A 689 16.26 9.84 17.68
C GLY A 689 15.40 9.83 18.94
N THR A 690 15.06 10.99 19.51
CA THR A 690 14.21 11.12 20.71
C THR A 690 13.05 12.09 20.44
N TYR A 691 11.82 11.56 20.41
CA TYR A 691 10.60 12.35 20.31
C TYR A 691 10.39 13.24 21.54
N GLY A 692 9.88 14.46 21.34
CA GLY A 692 9.65 15.45 22.40
C GLY A 692 8.45 15.19 23.31
N HIS A 693 7.74 14.06 23.14
CA HIS A 693 6.50 13.76 23.84
C HIS A 693 6.45 12.32 24.38
N ASP A 694 6.12 12.15 25.66
CA ASP A 694 6.09 10.84 26.32
C ASP A 694 4.96 9.92 25.83
N TRP A 695 3.87 10.48 25.29
CA TRP A 695 2.73 9.70 24.76
C TRP A 695 3.12 8.83 23.56
N VAL A 696 4.19 9.18 22.83
CA VAL A 696 4.77 8.40 21.74
C VAL A 696 5.28 7.03 22.21
N TYR A 697 5.87 7.00 23.42
CA TYR A 697 6.39 5.78 24.03
C TYR A 697 5.34 5.03 24.85
N GLY A 698 4.13 5.58 24.96
CA GLY A 698 3.05 5.05 25.78
C GLY A 698 3.23 5.33 27.27
N ALA A 699 3.24 6.61 27.65
CA ALA A 699 3.01 7.04 29.02
C ALA A 699 1.74 6.40 29.61
N GLU A 700 1.69 6.22 30.94
CA GLU A 700 0.65 5.39 31.62
C GLU A 700 -0.80 5.88 31.45
N LYS A 701 -1.02 7.05 30.83
CA LYS A 701 -2.30 7.52 30.34
C LYS A 701 -2.16 8.29 29.02
N GLY A 702 -3.06 8.00 28.08
CA GLY A 702 -3.30 8.87 26.93
C GLY A 702 -4.20 10.04 27.31
N ASP A 703 -3.68 10.98 28.10
CA ASP A 703 -4.44 12.13 28.62
C ASP A 703 -4.67 13.20 27.52
N ILE A 704 -5.52 12.89 26.53
CA ILE A 704 -6.03 13.85 25.55
C ILE A 704 -6.87 14.91 26.30
N ALA A 705 -6.57 16.19 26.11
CA ALA A 705 -7.29 17.26 26.78
C ALA A 705 -8.75 17.34 26.30
N SER A 706 -9.68 17.63 27.21
CA SER A 706 -11.11 17.71 26.87
C SER A 706 -11.44 18.82 25.86
N SER A 707 -10.63 19.88 25.80
CA SER A 707 -10.68 20.91 24.73
C SER A 707 -10.47 20.30 23.36
N ASP A 708 -9.47 19.43 23.26
CA ASP A 708 -8.94 18.93 22.01
C ASP A 708 -9.89 17.84 21.50
N SER A 709 -10.25 16.87 22.34
CA SER A 709 -11.25 15.86 22.02
C SER A 709 -12.63 16.46 21.68
N SER A 710 -13.02 17.58 22.30
CA SER A 710 -14.29 18.25 21.95
C SER A 710 -14.31 18.90 20.56
N SER A 711 -13.13 19.11 19.95
CA SER A 711 -13.00 19.64 18.59
C SER A 711 -13.22 18.58 17.51
N TRP A 712 -13.28 17.29 17.88
CA TRP A 712 -13.35 16.14 16.97
C TRP A 712 -14.55 15.22 17.33
N PRO A 713 -15.80 15.74 17.31
CA PRO A 713 -16.96 15.02 17.81
C PRO A 713 -17.36 13.82 16.94
N TRP A 714 -17.74 12.72 17.59
CA TRP A 714 -18.35 11.56 16.92
C TRP A 714 -19.86 11.48 17.22
N PRO A 715 -20.74 11.33 16.20
CA PRO A 715 -20.46 11.42 14.77
C PRO A 715 -20.09 12.87 14.35
N PRO A 716 -19.40 13.06 13.20
CA PRO A 716 -18.94 14.38 12.78
C PRO A 716 -20.11 15.35 12.56
N ALA A 717 -19.93 16.62 12.95
CA ALA A 717 -21.01 17.61 12.96
C ALA A 717 -21.51 18.02 11.55
N THR A 718 -20.71 17.77 10.52
CA THR A 718 -20.99 18.10 9.11
C THR A 718 -20.29 17.11 8.18
N PHE A 719 -20.89 16.79 7.04
CA PHE A 719 -20.21 16.13 5.91
C PHE A 719 -20.21 17.02 4.67
N THR A 720 -19.21 16.85 3.82
CA THR A 720 -19.20 17.42 2.47
C THR A 720 -20.44 16.99 1.69
N ASN A 721 -21.06 17.94 0.99
CA ASN A 721 -22.32 17.81 0.25
C ASN A 721 -23.58 17.48 1.08
N VAL A 722 -23.52 17.49 2.42
CA VAL A 722 -24.70 17.34 3.28
C VAL A 722 -25.01 18.67 3.99
N PRO A 723 -26.22 19.26 3.81
CA PRO A 723 -26.61 20.45 4.57
C PRO A 723 -26.62 20.14 6.08
N SER A 724 -26.00 20.99 6.91
CA SER A 724 -25.84 20.72 8.36
C SER A 724 -27.16 20.41 9.07
N ALA A 725 -28.26 21.08 8.67
CA ALA A 725 -29.63 20.85 9.18
C ALA A 725 -30.27 19.50 8.74
N SER A 726 -29.52 18.68 8.00
CA SER A 726 -29.89 17.35 7.53
C SER A 726 -28.92 16.25 7.97
N MET A 727 -27.85 16.56 8.72
CA MET A 727 -26.93 15.55 9.26
C MET A 727 -27.65 14.51 10.13
N SER A 728 -28.58 14.95 10.98
CA SER A 728 -29.44 14.06 11.78
C SER A 728 -30.44 13.25 10.96
N LYS A 729 -30.54 13.47 9.64
CA LYS A 729 -31.42 12.73 8.72
C LYS A 729 -30.68 11.71 7.87
N LEU A 730 -29.36 11.60 8.00
CA LEU A 730 -28.59 10.60 7.28
C LEU A 730 -28.97 9.18 7.73
N PRO A 731 -29.00 8.20 6.82
CA PRO A 731 -29.00 6.79 7.16
C PRO A 731 -27.95 6.42 8.22
N GLN A 732 -28.35 5.51 9.11
CA GLN A 732 -27.51 4.87 10.11
C GLN A 732 -27.88 3.39 10.23
N TYR A 733 -26.91 2.59 10.63
CA TYR A 733 -27.14 1.22 11.07
C TYR A 733 -27.51 1.17 12.55
N THR A 734 -28.06 0.05 13.00
CA THR A 734 -28.47 -0.18 14.38
C THR A 734 -27.51 -1.14 15.07
N GLN A 735 -27.15 -0.85 16.33
CA GLN A 735 -26.27 -1.72 17.12
C GLN A 735 -27.03 -2.93 17.70
N THR A 736 -27.43 -3.84 16.80
CA THR A 736 -28.15 -5.08 17.12
C THR A 736 -27.55 -6.31 16.45
N GLY A 737 -26.49 -6.14 15.66
CA GLY A 737 -25.72 -7.24 15.06
C GLY A 737 -24.91 -8.01 16.11
N THR A 738 -24.62 -9.27 15.81
CA THR A 738 -23.68 -10.07 16.61
C THR A 738 -22.26 -9.55 16.36
N PRO A 739 -21.40 -9.38 17.38
CA PRO A 739 -20.00 -9.03 17.16
C PRO A 739 -19.33 -9.97 16.17
N ILE A 740 -18.73 -9.39 15.13
CA ILE A 740 -18.05 -10.11 14.07
C ILE A 740 -16.70 -10.60 14.63
N THR A 741 -16.27 -11.83 14.28
CA THR A 741 -15.03 -12.42 14.82
C THR A 741 -14.19 -13.04 13.71
N ALA A 742 -12.93 -12.64 13.61
CA ALA A 742 -11.99 -13.22 12.65
C ALA A 742 -11.47 -14.58 13.11
N SER A 743 -11.39 -15.58 12.22
CA SER A 743 -10.98 -16.94 12.59
C SER A 743 -9.50 -17.03 12.93
N ALA A 744 -9.16 -17.77 13.98
CA ALA A 744 -7.78 -18.16 14.29
C ALA A 744 -7.33 -19.41 13.50
N PRO A 745 -6.02 -19.57 13.20
CA PRO A 745 -5.48 -20.76 12.55
C PRO A 745 -5.57 -21.98 13.48
N THR A 746 -5.72 -23.17 12.91
CA THR A 746 -5.71 -24.43 13.70
C THR A 746 -4.32 -25.06 13.69
N PHE A 747 -3.72 -25.20 14.87
CA PHE A 747 -2.47 -25.92 15.08
C PHE A 747 -2.70 -27.17 15.93
N THR A 748 -2.05 -28.29 15.61
CA THR A 748 -2.11 -29.54 16.37
C THR A 748 -0.72 -29.99 16.80
N THR A 749 -0.56 -30.40 18.07
CA THR A 749 0.70 -30.93 18.56
C THR A 749 1.15 -32.15 17.73
N PRO A 750 2.38 -32.17 17.16
CA PRO A 750 2.86 -33.28 16.34
C PRO A 750 2.70 -34.65 17.00
N GLY A 751 2.04 -35.59 16.31
CA GLY A 751 1.78 -36.94 16.83
C GLY A 751 0.62 -37.04 17.84
N SER A 752 -0.17 -35.97 18.03
CA SER A 752 -1.31 -35.91 18.94
C SER A 752 -2.52 -35.28 18.27
N SER A 753 -3.72 -35.50 18.84
CA SER A 753 -4.96 -34.80 18.45
C SER A 753 -5.23 -33.55 19.30
N ALA A 754 -4.28 -33.15 20.15
CA ALA A 754 -4.40 -31.94 20.96
C ALA A 754 -4.16 -30.68 20.11
N THR A 755 -5.07 -29.71 20.20
CA THR A 755 -4.94 -28.41 19.56
C THR A 755 -4.11 -27.46 20.43
N ILE A 756 -3.30 -26.62 19.79
CA ILE A 756 -2.59 -25.50 20.44
C ILE A 756 -3.52 -24.29 20.42
N ASP A 757 -3.57 -23.52 21.51
CA ASP A 757 -4.45 -22.35 21.63
C ASP A 757 -3.95 -21.19 20.76
N ALA A 758 -4.64 -20.96 19.65
CA ALA A 758 -4.38 -19.88 18.71
C ALA A 758 -5.19 -18.61 19.01
N GLY A 759 -5.86 -18.55 20.15
CA GLY A 759 -6.87 -17.54 20.45
C GLY A 759 -8.21 -17.86 19.80
N ASN A 760 -9.23 -17.08 20.17
CA ASN A 760 -10.61 -17.21 19.68
C ASN A 760 -11.00 -16.09 18.69
N GLY A 761 -10.08 -15.18 18.38
CA GLY A 761 -10.32 -14.00 17.54
C GLY A 761 -10.89 -12.79 18.28
N TRP A 762 -10.98 -12.84 19.62
CA TRP A 762 -11.65 -11.81 20.40
C TRP A 762 -11.04 -11.61 21.80
N ALA A 763 -9.97 -10.80 21.87
CA ALA A 763 -9.17 -10.59 23.07
C ALA A 763 -9.96 -10.04 24.28
N ASN A 764 -10.72 -8.95 24.10
CA ASN A 764 -11.45 -8.30 25.18
C ASN A 764 -12.95 -8.66 25.13
N ALA A 765 -13.33 -9.68 25.90
CA ALA A 765 -14.72 -10.10 26.05
C ALA A 765 -15.63 -9.07 26.75
N ASN A 766 -15.08 -8.09 27.48
CA ASN A 766 -15.86 -7.02 28.09
C ASN A 766 -16.23 -5.91 27.10
N ALA A 767 -15.53 -5.79 25.97
CA ALA A 767 -15.91 -4.93 24.87
C ALA A 767 -17.26 -5.34 24.22
N ASN A 768 -17.84 -6.49 24.60
CA ASN A 768 -19.17 -6.96 24.18
C ASN A 768 -20.36 -6.11 24.68
N THR A 769 -20.09 -5.01 25.40
CA THR A 769 -21.11 -3.99 25.72
C THR A 769 -21.65 -3.28 24.46
N ARG A 770 -20.89 -3.25 23.37
CA ARG A 770 -21.26 -2.69 22.06
C ARG A 770 -21.58 -3.83 21.08
N SER A 771 -22.84 -4.00 20.68
CA SER A 771 -23.22 -4.89 19.57
C SER A 771 -22.67 -4.34 18.24
N ALA A 772 -22.54 -5.20 17.23
CA ALA A 772 -22.18 -4.75 15.88
C ALA A 772 -23.33 -3.96 15.23
N TYR A 773 -22.98 -3.11 14.28
CA TYR A 773 -23.90 -2.45 13.36
C TYR A 773 -24.51 -3.47 12.41
N ALA A 774 -25.82 -3.36 12.22
CA ALA A 774 -26.58 -4.14 11.25
C ALA A 774 -27.66 -3.26 10.61
N GLU A 775 -28.15 -3.67 9.45
CA GLU A 775 -29.31 -3.04 8.82
C GLU A 775 -30.56 -3.11 9.71
N ILE A 776 -31.36 -2.05 9.68
CA ILE A 776 -32.68 -2.07 10.31
C ILE A 776 -33.62 -2.93 9.46
N SER A 777 -33.92 -4.13 9.94
CA SER A 777 -34.82 -5.11 9.31
C SER A 777 -36.09 -4.46 8.73
N GLY A 778 -36.28 -4.60 7.41
CA GLY A 778 -37.44 -4.06 6.69
C GLY A 778 -37.34 -2.59 6.29
N CYS A 779 -36.16 -1.97 6.47
CA CYS A 779 -35.84 -0.66 5.95
C CYS A 779 -34.99 -0.75 4.66
N SER A 780 -35.04 0.26 3.80
CA SER A 780 -34.30 0.31 2.54
C SER A 780 -33.21 1.37 2.61
N TYR A 781 -31.96 0.94 2.62
CA TYR A 781 -30.80 1.83 2.50
C TYR A 781 -30.63 2.31 1.05
N GLN A 782 -29.74 3.28 0.84
CA GLN A 782 -29.35 3.73 -0.51
C GLN A 782 -28.11 2.96 -0.97
N PRO A 783 -27.87 2.81 -2.29
CA PRO A 783 -26.74 2.03 -2.79
C PRO A 783 -25.39 2.51 -2.25
N GLU A 784 -24.67 1.63 -1.56
CA GLU A 784 -23.51 2.00 -0.74
C GLU A 784 -22.43 2.81 -1.51
N TYR A 785 -22.12 2.40 -2.74
CA TYR A 785 -21.05 2.96 -3.56
C TYR A 785 -21.51 4.00 -4.60
N SER A 786 -22.80 4.36 -4.62
CA SER A 786 -23.35 5.29 -5.64
C SER A 786 -24.47 6.18 -5.10
N ALA A 787 -24.43 6.54 -3.81
CA ALA A 787 -25.43 7.38 -3.15
C ALA A 787 -25.05 8.87 -3.01
N MET A 788 -23.87 9.27 -3.47
CA MET A 788 -23.29 10.61 -3.23
C MET A 788 -24.21 11.76 -3.69
N ASP A 789 -24.80 11.65 -4.89
CA ASP A 789 -25.72 12.65 -5.47
C ASP A 789 -27.21 12.40 -5.17
N LEU A 790 -27.55 11.38 -4.36
CA LEU A 790 -28.95 11.06 -4.07
C LEU A 790 -29.54 12.03 -3.03
N ALA A 791 -30.84 12.27 -3.11
CA ALA A 791 -31.54 13.04 -2.10
C ALA A 791 -31.69 12.23 -0.81
N ILE A 792 -31.39 12.83 0.35
CA ILE A 792 -31.58 12.21 1.67
C ILE A 792 -33.07 11.82 1.82
N PRO A 793 -33.40 10.53 2.01
CA PRO A 793 -34.78 10.08 2.15
C PRO A 793 -35.48 10.72 3.35
N SER A 794 -36.73 11.12 3.20
CA SER A 794 -37.54 11.70 4.30
C SER A 794 -37.80 10.70 5.44
N SER A 795 -37.66 9.39 5.16
CA SER A 795 -37.73 8.28 6.11
C SER A 795 -36.45 7.43 6.05
N ALA A 796 -35.28 8.07 6.04
CA ALA A 796 -34.00 7.39 6.04
C ALA A 796 -33.84 6.45 7.25
N CYS A 797 -33.29 5.27 7.01
CA CYS A 797 -33.15 4.21 8.01
C CYS A 797 -32.24 4.68 9.16
N GLY A 798 -32.72 4.63 10.40
CA GLY A 798 -31.92 4.99 11.57
C GLY A 798 -31.63 6.49 11.72
N ALA A 799 -32.23 7.35 10.88
CA ALA A 799 -32.12 8.79 11.00
C ALA A 799 -32.49 9.28 12.41
N GLY A 800 -31.59 10.04 13.03
CA GLY A 800 -31.77 10.59 14.37
C GLY A 800 -31.68 9.57 15.52
N MET A 801 -31.24 8.33 15.27
CA MET A 801 -30.98 7.38 16.34
C MET A 801 -29.85 7.87 17.26
N THR A 802 -30.11 7.83 18.57
CA THR A 802 -29.05 7.87 19.58
C THR A 802 -28.44 6.48 19.67
N GLN A 803 -27.19 6.33 19.23
CA GLN A 803 -26.43 5.09 19.38
C GLN A 803 -25.99 4.92 20.84
N ALA A 804 -25.57 3.72 21.24
CA ALA A 804 -25.13 3.48 22.60
C ALA A 804 -23.71 4.04 22.81
N GLU A 805 -23.59 5.28 23.29
CA GLU A 805 -22.33 5.97 23.65
C GLU A 805 -21.57 5.33 24.84
N LYS A 806 -21.83 4.05 25.17
CA LYS A 806 -21.13 3.31 26.22
C LYS A 806 -19.71 2.91 25.79
N ARG A 807 -18.86 3.93 25.65
CA ARG A 807 -17.45 3.87 26.04
C ARG A 807 -17.39 3.27 27.44
N SER A 808 -16.47 2.35 27.69
CA SER A 808 -16.34 1.75 29.02
C SER A 808 -16.11 2.88 30.04
N GLU A 809 -16.78 2.86 31.19
CA GLU A 809 -16.18 3.54 32.34
C GLU A 809 -14.82 2.88 32.53
N ALA A 810 -13.74 3.65 32.36
CA ALA A 810 -12.37 3.14 32.37
C ALA A 810 -12.02 2.62 33.76
N VAL A 811 -12.42 1.38 34.04
CA VAL A 811 -11.91 0.59 35.16
C VAL A 811 -10.48 0.23 34.78
N PRO A 812 -9.45 0.71 35.51
CA PRO A 812 -8.08 0.33 35.25
C PRO A 812 -7.93 -1.16 35.58
N THR A 813 -8.11 -2.00 34.56
CA THR A 813 -7.93 -3.44 34.68
C THR A 813 -6.44 -3.68 34.85
N ALA A 814 -6.02 -4.23 35.98
CA ALA A 814 -4.61 -4.55 36.21
C ALA A 814 -4.13 -5.48 35.09
N ALA A 815 -2.97 -5.15 34.52
CA ALA A 815 -2.44 -5.82 33.32
C ALA A 815 -2.41 -7.35 33.48
N PRO A 816 -2.63 -8.12 32.40
CA PRO A 816 -2.33 -9.54 32.39
C PRO A 816 -0.83 -9.71 32.67
N ALA A 817 -0.50 -10.25 33.84
CA ALA A 817 0.88 -10.41 34.25
C ALA A 817 1.59 -11.36 33.27
N ARG A 818 2.55 -10.83 32.47
CA ARG A 818 3.48 -11.65 31.68
C ARG A 818 4.04 -12.73 32.60
N ARG A 819 3.73 -13.99 32.30
CA ARG A 819 4.44 -15.11 32.93
C ARG A 819 5.85 -15.10 32.40
N ASP A 820 6.77 -14.68 33.26
CA ASP A 820 8.19 -14.90 33.09
C ASP A 820 8.44 -16.37 32.71
N SER A 821 8.85 -16.58 31.46
CA SER A 821 9.03 -17.90 30.84
C SER A 821 10.28 -18.62 31.34
N SER A 822 11.05 -18.02 32.27
CA SER A 822 12.21 -18.65 32.91
C SER A 822 11.90 -19.83 33.84
N ARG A 823 10.65 -20.31 33.91
CA ARG A 823 10.27 -21.53 34.66
C ARG A 823 9.25 -22.44 33.97
N ARG A 824 9.73 -23.25 33.03
CA ARG A 824 9.49 -24.71 33.04
C ARG A 824 10.51 -25.49 32.22
#